data_AF-A0A662IJT9-F1
#
_entry.id   AF-A0A662IJT9-F1
#
_cell.length_a   1.000
_cell.length_b   1.000
_cell.length_c   1.000
_cell.angle_alpha   90.00
_cell.angle_beta   90.00
_cell.angle_gamma   90.00
#
_symmetry.space_group_name_H-M   'P 1'
#
loop_
_entity.id
_entity.type
_entity.pdbx_description
1 polymer ?
#
loop_
_entity_poly.entity_id
_entity_poly.type
_entity_poly.pdbx_seq_one_letter_code
_entity_poly.pdbx_strand_id
1 'polypeptide(L)'
;TTVVEELLNAAYIHWNEAIECLSKGRYYEARGRALLSLAMQRQAYINLRLLIFDASYSSVFFLLLSIPFAFLLERLLFEFEDIRKRFATVGVFFAVVSLYMYFNHPGFALITNVPLVAMGFLMMILTIFPLIVTMSHAGEAIKEIRLKFVGKHFAEIDKLSAIFLSTSLGIRNLRRRRLRTSLVILSVAVSTMAFVSMITLFSATHVVVISHYTMDNGYEGILIRQTLPSRFLPSLLAEQLRSVYGSDLITVLPFYVYYPVGERVPIRINITTHEIIGPIALVGLNPEDFKYLPGLSNDKLLSEMIEKGPGPLFRTPDDLVCIVPEELMKTLGLQLGDEINILGLKLKIVGVLRAGAEKIYLNYVKDLDNFPVISLAREIEPGGRVTVRALNPAPPSEVIFLPSGLVRKLGGGVFGIRLIYKDPKRGERIARELAGLFNYFVYYSYKGPDGKYYVKQYASVSTQQVMGQEAIMPAIILLSTILSSILGAVHERRREIGILSSIGLSPLHVAGVFLMEFVIVAIISSFIGYAVGITLPNAINVFLPPAERLSINAGSLWVVLAVSLSILVTLAATAYPIRFASRLVTPSLERKWRLEAQSIRRGDTFIINLPFVIKREEIDGALEYLREYLSLYRGEEGPFMIEKLGYHEKTVPEGRLKTIDMRIRVKPFDWDVVMTSQLQVHITKKTSTWTLIVTRLSGTEHIWLRGVRKLTDVIRKQLLMWRSLKPSEREEYIERAGKRTSEKSS
;
A
#
# COMPACT_ATOMS: atom_id res chain seq x y z
N THR A 1 19.61 12.77 6.40
CA THR A 1 20.55 13.12 7.49
C THR A 1 21.09 14.53 7.36
N THR A 2 21.45 14.97 6.15
CA THR A 2 21.94 16.35 5.87
C THR A 2 21.08 17.47 6.47
N VAL A 3 19.75 17.45 6.27
CA VAL A 3 18.84 18.46 6.85
C VAL A 3 18.87 18.46 8.39
N VAL A 4 19.02 17.29 9.02
CA VAL A 4 19.09 17.18 10.49
C VAL A 4 20.41 17.78 10.99
N GLU A 5 21.53 17.49 10.33
CA GLU A 5 22.83 18.07 10.66
C GLU A 5 22.86 19.59 10.47
N GLU A 6 22.29 20.08 9.37
CA GLU A 6 22.15 21.53 9.13
C GLU A 6 21.31 22.20 10.22
N LEU A 7 20.17 21.61 10.60
CA LEU A 7 19.33 22.12 11.68
C LEU A 7 20.04 22.11 13.03
N LEU A 8 20.79 21.05 13.36
CA LEU A 8 21.54 20.97 14.61
C LEU A 8 22.69 21.98 14.66
N ASN A 9 23.43 22.14 13.56
CA ASN A 9 24.49 23.13 13.45
C ASN A 9 23.94 24.56 13.57
N ALA A 10 22.84 24.86 12.86
CA ALA A 10 22.17 26.16 12.96
C ALA A 10 21.64 26.41 14.38
N ALA A 11 21.06 25.38 15.02
CA ALA A 11 20.59 25.48 16.40
C ALA A 11 21.73 25.77 17.38
N TYR A 12 22.89 25.12 17.20
CA TYR A 12 24.08 25.34 18.03
C TYR A 12 24.61 26.77 17.88
N ILE A 13 24.68 27.28 16.65
CA ILE A 13 25.09 28.67 16.37
C ILE A 13 24.15 29.64 17.10
N HIS A 14 22.83 29.51 16.89
CA HIS A 14 21.87 30.41 17.53
C HIS A 14 21.83 30.30 19.05
N TRP A 15 22.12 29.12 19.61
CA TRP A 15 22.22 28.96 21.06
C TRP A 15 23.40 29.74 21.63
N ASN A 16 24.58 29.62 21.03
CA ASN A 16 25.77 30.36 21.48
C ASN A 16 25.59 31.86 21.34
N GLU A 17 25.01 32.30 20.22
CA GLU A 17 24.69 33.70 20.01
C GLU A 17 23.63 34.22 20.99
N ALA A 18 22.67 33.38 21.39
CA ALA A 18 21.69 33.74 22.43
C ALA A 18 22.37 34.00 23.78
N ILE A 19 23.35 33.18 24.16
CA ILE A 19 24.16 33.37 25.38
C ILE A 19 24.96 34.68 25.28
N GLU A 20 25.55 34.99 24.13
CA GLU A 20 26.29 36.24 23.92
C GLU A 20 25.37 37.49 23.96
N CYS A 21 24.17 37.40 23.38
CA CYS A 21 23.19 38.48 23.51
C CYS A 21 22.74 38.67 24.96
N LEU A 22 22.57 37.57 25.71
CA LEU A 22 22.20 37.62 27.12
C LEU A 22 23.28 38.28 27.97
N SER A 23 24.55 37.95 27.76
CA SER A 23 25.68 38.56 28.48
C SER A 23 25.84 40.05 28.19
N LYS A 24 25.42 40.50 27.00
CA LYS A 24 25.39 41.90 26.57
C LYS A 24 24.10 42.65 26.97
N GLY A 25 23.20 42.04 27.75
CA GLY A 25 21.93 42.66 28.17
C GLY A 25 20.88 42.83 27.05
N ARG A 26 21.08 42.21 25.89
CA ARG A 26 20.15 42.27 24.74
C ARG A 26 19.08 41.18 24.86
N TYR A 27 18.16 41.35 25.81
CA TYR A 27 17.18 40.31 26.20
C TYR A 27 16.24 39.85 25.08
N TYR A 28 15.77 40.76 24.22
CA TYR A 28 14.87 40.40 23.12
C TYR A 28 15.57 39.52 22.09
N GLU A 29 16.75 39.93 21.62
CA GLU A 29 17.57 39.14 20.69
C GLU A 29 17.94 37.77 21.27
N ALA A 30 18.34 37.73 22.56
CA ALA A 30 18.65 36.49 23.26
C ALA A 30 17.44 35.55 23.27
N ARG A 31 16.25 36.05 23.62
CA ARG A 31 15.01 35.26 23.61
C ARG A 31 14.66 34.77 22.20
N GLY A 32 14.77 35.63 21.19
CA GLY A 32 14.52 35.26 19.80
C GLY A 32 15.41 34.11 19.32
N ARG A 33 16.73 34.23 19.55
CA ARG A 33 17.71 33.21 19.15
C ARG A 33 17.55 31.91 19.93
N ALA A 34 17.21 31.99 21.22
CA ALA A 34 16.91 30.80 22.04
C ALA A 34 15.67 30.05 21.53
N LEU A 35 14.60 30.76 21.18
CA LEU A 35 13.38 30.14 20.61
C LEU A 35 13.65 29.53 19.23
N LEU A 36 14.46 30.19 18.40
CA LEU A 36 14.84 29.67 17.08
C LEU A 36 15.69 28.40 17.21
N SER A 37 16.66 28.40 18.12
CA SER A 37 17.47 27.22 18.44
C SER A 37 16.59 26.06 18.92
N LEU A 38 15.66 26.30 19.83
CA LEU A 38 14.70 25.30 20.29
C LEU A 38 13.82 24.77 19.15
N ALA A 39 13.33 25.64 18.27
CA ALA A 39 12.53 25.25 17.12
C ALA A 39 13.32 24.35 16.15
N MET A 40 14.57 24.71 15.85
CA MET A 40 15.48 23.92 15.02
C MET A 40 15.81 22.57 15.66
N GLN A 41 16.12 22.53 16.96
CA GLN A 41 16.36 21.28 17.70
C GLN A 41 15.12 20.39 17.71
N ARG A 42 13.94 20.95 17.95
CA ARG A 42 12.68 20.20 17.92
C ARG A 42 12.43 19.61 16.54
N GLN A 43 12.65 20.38 15.47
CA GLN A 43 12.47 19.90 14.11
C GLN A 43 13.50 18.80 13.76
N ALA A 44 14.76 18.99 14.14
CA ALA A 44 15.80 17.98 14.03
C ALA A 44 15.42 16.69 14.78
N TYR A 45 14.91 16.81 16.01
CA TYR A 45 14.45 15.67 16.81
C TYR A 45 13.28 14.92 16.17
N ILE A 46 12.27 15.64 15.67
CA ILE A 46 11.12 15.02 14.97
C ILE A 46 11.59 14.24 13.74
N ASN A 47 12.43 14.86 12.91
CA ASN A 47 12.98 14.23 11.72
C ASN A 47 13.85 13.01 12.06
N LEU A 48 14.71 13.13 13.08
CA LEU A 48 15.57 12.03 13.53
C LEU A 48 14.75 10.87 14.11
N ARG A 49 13.71 11.16 14.90
CA ARG A 49 12.83 10.15 15.50
C ARG A 49 12.09 9.34 14.43
N LEU A 50 11.60 9.99 13.37
CA LEU A 50 10.98 9.30 12.24
C LEU A 50 11.98 8.38 11.53
N LEU A 51 13.20 8.87 11.25
CA LEU A 51 14.27 8.05 10.66
C LEU A 51 14.64 6.85 11.53
N ILE A 52 14.71 7.01 12.85
CA ILE A 52 15.00 5.91 13.78
C ILE A 52 13.89 4.87 13.76
N PHE A 53 12.62 5.28 13.76
CA PHE A 53 11.50 4.33 13.69
C PHE A 53 11.48 3.55 12.38
N ASP A 54 11.62 4.24 11.25
CA ASP A 54 11.67 3.60 9.93
C ASP A 54 12.79 2.56 9.89
N ALA A 55 14.00 2.95 10.30
CA ALA A 55 15.17 2.06 10.33
C ALA A 55 14.99 0.89 11.31
N SER A 56 14.29 1.10 12.42
CA SER A 56 14.01 0.05 13.39
C SER A 56 13.07 -1.00 12.81
N TYR A 57 11.94 -0.59 12.22
CA TYR A 57 10.97 -1.51 11.63
C TYR A 57 11.53 -2.25 10.42
N SER A 58 12.31 -1.58 9.56
CA SER A 58 12.95 -2.24 8.42
C SER A 58 13.96 -3.30 8.85
N SER A 59 14.73 -3.04 9.91
CA SER A 59 15.71 -4.01 10.45
C SER A 59 15.03 -5.32 10.89
N VAL A 60 13.88 -5.22 11.56
CA VAL A 60 13.10 -6.39 12.01
C VAL A 60 12.68 -7.24 10.81
N PHE A 61 12.18 -6.59 9.75
CA PHE A 61 11.77 -7.28 8.53
C PHE A 61 12.93 -8.02 7.86
N PHE A 62 14.08 -7.37 7.67
CA PHE A 62 15.24 -7.98 7.01
C PHE A 62 15.90 -9.07 7.86
N LEU A 63 15.85 -8.95 9.19
CA LEU A 63 16.27 -10.03 10.10
C LEU A 63 15.33 -11.24 10.02
N LEU A 64 14.02 -11.02 9.94
CA LEU A 64 13.05 -12.10 9.73
C LEU A 64 13.25 -12.78 8.36
N LEU A 65 13.53 -12.00 7.31
CA LEU A 65 13.76 -12.52 5.96
C LEU A 65 15.09 -13.27 5.82
N SER A 66 16.11 -12.94 6.63
CA SER A 66 17.43 -13.60 6.55
C SER A 66 17.40 -15.07 6.96
N ILE A 67 16.40 -15.50 7.74
CA ILE A 67 16.27 -16.88 8.22
C ILE A 67 15.78 -17.84 7.14
N PRO A 68 14.63 -17.59 6.48
CA PRO A 68 14.26 -18.40 5.32
C PRO A 68 15.30 -18.25 4.21
N PHE A 69 15.94 -17.08 4.03
CA PHE A 69 17.05 -16.93 3.10
C PHE A 69 18.22 -17.88 3.43
N ALA A 70 18.74 -17.87 4.67
CA ALA A 70 19.87 -18.70 5.08
C ALA A 70 19.55 -20.20 4.97
N PHE A 71 18.35 -20.60 5.36
CA PHE A 71 17.88 -21.97 5.21
C PHE A 71 17.78 -22.38 3.73
N LEU A 72 17.15 -21.57 2.89
CA LEU A 72 16.96 -21.89 1.48
C LEU A 72 18.27 -21.84 0.69
N LEU A 73 19.19 -20.96 1.07
CA LEU A 73 20.52 -20.88 0.47
C LEU A 73 21.36 -22.11 0.79
N GLU A 74 21.37 -22.58 2.05
CA GLU A 74 21.99 -23.87 2.43
C GLU A 74 21.40 -25.00 1.61
N ARG A 75 20.06 -25.05 1.54
CA ARG A 75 19.35 -26.07 0.78
C ARG A 75 19.66 -26.01 -0.70
N LEU A 76 19.86 -24.85 -1.30
CA LEU A 76 20.19 -24.70 -2.72
C LEU A 76 21.64 -25.12 -3.00
N LEU A 77 22.59 -24.75 -2.14
CA LEU A 77 24.03 -24.97 -2.37
C LEU A 77 24.52 -26.35 -1.94
N PHE A 78 24.14 -26.85 -0.75
CA PHE A 78 24.75 -28.03 -0.13
C PHE A 78 23.80 -29.22 0.09
N GLU A 79 22.52 -29.01 0.46
CA GLU A 79 21.55 -30.08 0.83
C GLU A 79 22.15 -31.14 1.78
N PHE A 80 22.71 -30.72 2.91
CA PHE A 80 23.20 -31.69 3.88
C PHE A 80 22.04 -32.55 4.43
N GLU A 81 22.20 -33.88 4.36
CA GLU A 81 21.26 -34.85 4.94
C GLU A 81 21.35 -34.85 6.47
N ASP A 82 22.56 -34.69 7.01
CA ASP A 82 22.83 -34.59 8.45
C ASP A 82 22.25 -33.28 9.00
N ILE A 83 21.29 -33.42 9.93
CA ILE A 83 20.61 -32.32 10.60
C ILE A 83 21.59 -31.39 11.32
N ARG A 84 22.65 -31.92 11.95
CA ARG A 84 23.61 -31.10 12.70
C ARG A 84 24.42 -30.21 11.76
N LYS A 85 24.96 -30.81 10.69
CA LYS A 85 25.70 -30.08 9.65
C LYS A 85 24.81 -29.02 9.00
N ARG A 86 23.57 -29.37 8.70
CA ARG A 86 22.57 -28.44 8.16
C ARG A 86 22.36 -27.24 9.06
N PHE A 87 22.04 -27.44 10.34
CA PHE A 87 21.82 -26.34 11.27
C PHE A 87 23.08 -25.49 11.47
N ALA A 88 24.27 -26.11 11.49
CA ALA A 88 25.53 -25.38 11.56
C ALA A 88 25.74 -24.47 10.33
N THR A 89 25.54 -24.99 9.11
CA THR A 89 25.70 -24.20 7.88
C THR A 89 24.65 -23.08 7.76
N VAL A 90 23.39 -23.35 8.13
CA VAL A 90 22.35 -22.30 8.21
C VAL A 90 22.74 -21.22 9.22
N GLY A 91 23.27 -21.62 10.39
CA GLY A 91 23.79 -20.69 11.39
C GLY A 91 24.92 -19.82 10.86
N VAL A 92 25.86 -20.39 10.10
CA VAL A 92 26.95 -19.64 9.45
C VAL A 92 26.39 -18.64 8.43
N PHE A 93 25.46 -19.05 7.55
CA PHE A 93 24.86 -18.12 6.59
C PHE A 93 24.08 -17.00 7.28
N PHE A 94 23.31 -17.32 8.32
CA PHE A 94 22.60 -16.32 9.11
C PHE A 94 23.58 -15.34 9.79
N ALA A 95 24.69 -15.83 10.34
CA ALA A 95 25.72 -14.99 10.94
C ALA A 95 26.40 -14.06 9.91
N VAL A 96 26.76 -14.57 8.74
CA VAL A 96 27.34 -13.77 7.64
C VAL A 96 26.37 -12.69 7.19
N VAL A 97 25.09 -13.04 7.02
CA VAL A 97 24.04 -12.10 6.64
C VAL A 97 23.81 -11.04 7.72
N SER A 98 23.77 -11.44 8.98
CA SER A 98 23.60 -10.51 10.10
C SER A 98 24.77 -9.55 10.22
N LEU A 99 26.00 -10.04 10.01
CA LEU A 99 27.21 -9.21 9.95
C LEU A 99 27.14 -8.21 8.78
N TYR A 100 26.70 -8.65 7.61
CA TYR A 100 26.47 -7.77 6.47
C TYR A 100 25.45 -6.66 6.80
N MET A 101 24.34 -7.00 7.45
CA MET A 101 23.31 -6.02 7.85
C MET A 101 23.84 -5.02 8.88
N TYR A 102 24.66 -5.48 9.82
CA TYR A 102 25.26 -4.61 10.84
C TYR A 102 26.06 -3.47 10.22
N PHE A 103 26.79 -3.73 9.12
CA PHE A 103 27.58 -2.70 8.44
C PHE A 103 26.79 -1.86 7.42
N ASN A 104 25.79 -2.45 6.75
CA ASN A 104 25.14 -1.80 5.61
C ASN A 104 23.74 -1.24 5.90
N HIS A 105 23.04 -1.77 6.91
CA HIS A 105 21.69 -1.34 7.23
C HIS A 105 21.68 -0.44 8.48
N PRO A 106 21.26 0.83 8.37
CA PRO A 106 21.43 1.83 9.43
C PRO A 106 20.70 1.48 10.72
N GLY A 107 19.60 0.73 10.65
CA GLY A 107 18.84 0.38 11.85
C GLY A 107 19.61 -0.50 12.84
N PHE A 108 20.56 -1.35 12.40
CA PHE A 108 21.32 -2.19 13.34
C PHE A 108 22.31 -1.39 14.19
N ALA A 109 22.80 -0.25 13.70
CA ALA A 109 23.62 0.68 14.47
C ALA A 109 22.78 1.63 15.34
N LEU A 110 21.55 1.95 14.92
CA LEU A 110 20.66 2.92 15.59
C LEU A 110 19.82 2.30 16.72
N ILE A 111 19.58 0.99 16.69
CA ILE A 111 18.78 0.31 17.72
C ILE A 111 19.64 0.16 18.98
N THR A 112 19.32 0.96 19.99
CA THR A 112 19.98 0.95 21.31
C THR A 112 19.88 -0.38 22.04
N ASN A 113 18.92 -1.25 21.67
CA ASN A 113 18.76 -2.59 22.23
C ASN A 113 18.54 -3.65 21.14
N VAL A 114 19.61 -3.96 20.37
CA VAL A 114 19.62 -5.11 19.42
C VAL A 114 19.10 -6.41 20.06
N PRO A 115 19.38 -6.72 21.36
CA PRO A 115 18.81 -7.88 22.02
C PRO A 115 17.27 -7.88 22.09
N LEU A 116 16.62 -6.72 22.17
CA LEU A 116 15.15 -6.63 22.24
C LEU A 116 14.51 -7.04 20.91
N VAL A 117 15.12 -6.68 19.78
CA VAL A 117 14.69 -7.14 18.45
C VAL A 117 14.85 -8.65 18.32
N ALA A 118 15.99 -9.18 18.79
CA ALA A 118 16.20 -10.63 18.85
C ALA A 118 15.19 -11.34 19.77
N MET A 119 14.81 -10.75 20.90
CA MET A 119 13.78 -11.27 21.80
C MET A 119 12.39 -11.27 21.15
N GLY A 120 11.99 -10.16 20.51
CA GLY A 120 10.72 -10.10 19.78
C GLY A 120 10.64 -11.14 18.66
N PHE A 121 11.78 -11.37 18.01
CA PHE A 121 11.91 -12.42 17.00
C PHE A 121 11.79 -13.84 17.59
N LEU A 122 12.51 -14.12 18.69
CA LEU A 122 12.42 -15.39 19.41
C LEU A 122 10.99 -15.66 19.87
N MET A 123 10.31 -14.64 20.42
CA MET A 123 8.90 -14.72 20.82
C MET A 123 8.00 -15.05 19.63
N MET A 124 8.22 -14.45 18.46
CA MET A 124 7.43 -14.74 17.26
C MET A 124 7.61 -16.20 16.81
N ILE A 125 8.84 -16.72 16.74
CA ILE A 125 9.09 -18.14 16.43
C ILE A 125 8.42 -19.05 17.46
N LEU A 126 8.64 -18.76 18.76
CA LEU A 126 8.10 -19.54 19.87
C LEU A 126 6.58 -19.51 19.91
N THR A 127 5.93 -18.53 19.29
CA THR A 127 4.46 -18.46 19.18
C THR A 127 3.94 -19.17 17.92
N ILE A 128 4.59 -18.98 16.77
CA ILE A 128 4.16 -19.55 15.49
C ILE A 128 4.31 -21.08 15.50
N PHE A 129 5.40 -21.61 16.05
CA PHE A 129 5.65 -23.05 16.03
C PHE A 129 4.58 -23.86 16.79
N PRO A 130 4.25 -23.54 18.06
CA PRO A 130 3.14 -24.20 18.76
C PRO A 130 1.80 -23.98 18.06
N LEU A 131 1.56 -22.82 17.45
CA LEU A 131 0.33 -22.57 16.71
C LEU A 131 0.17 -23.53 15.51
N ILE A 132 1.24 -23.74 14.73
CA ILE A 132 1.25 -24.70 13.62
C ILE A 132 1.01 -26.12 14.15
N VAL A 133 1.70 -26.52 15.21
CA VAL A 133 1.54 -27.85 15.82
C VAL A 133 0.11 -28.04 16.34
N THR A 134 -0.45 -27.05 17.01
CA THR A 134 -1.82 -27.09 17.55
C THR A 134 -2.85 -27.17 16.44
N MET A 135 -2.69 -26.39 15.37
CA MET A 135 -3.55 -26.47 14.19
C MET A 135 -3.46 -27.84 13.49
N SER A 136 -2.28 -28.46 13.47
CA SER A 136 -2.10 -29.83 12.97
C SER A 136 -2.86 -30.84 13.81
N HIS A 137 -2.72 -30.79 15.14
CA HIS A 137 -3.44 -31.68 16.06
C HIS A 137 -4.96 -31.49 15.98
N ALA A 138 -5.43 -30.24 15.85
CA ALA A 138 -6.85 -29.96 15.65
C ALA A 138 -7.36 -30.60 14.34
N GLY A 139 -6.58 -30.53 13.26
CA GLY A 139 -6.89 -31.20 12.01
C GLY A 139 -6.97 -32.73 12.14
N GLU A 140 -6.03 -33.33 12.87
CA GLU A 140 -6.02 -34.78 13.15
C GLU A 140 -7.19 -35.21 14.03
N ALA A 141 -7.56 -34.44 15.06
CA ALA A 141 -8.71 -34.72 15.91
C ALA A 141 -10.03 -34.69 15.11
N ILE A 142 -10.20 -33.70 14.23
CA ILE A 142 -11.35 -33.62 13.31
C ILE A 142 -11.39 -34.86 12.40
N LYS A 143 -10.22 -35.33 11.94
CA LYS A 143 -10.11 -36.53 11.10
C LYS A 143 -10.52 -37.79 11.87
N GLU A 144 -10.09 -37.94 13.12
CA GLU A 144 -10.45 -39.10 13.95
C GLU A 144 -11.96 -39.13 14.23
N ILE A 145 -12.56 -37.98 14.56
CA ILE A 145 -14.02 -37.85 14.72
C ILE A 145 -14.72 -38.24 13.42
N ARG A 146 -14.27 -37.72 12.28
CA ARG A 146 -14.87 -38.05 10.98
C ARG A 146 -14.79 -39.55 10.67
N LEU A 147 -13.66 -40.20 10.93
CA LEU A 147 -13.50 -41.65 10.73
C LEU A 147 -14.46 -42.45 11.60
N LYS A 148 -14.71 -42.02 12.84
CA LYS A 148 -15.68 -42.67 13.76
C LYS A 148 -17.13 -42.53 13.31
N PHE A 149 -17.54 -41.38 12.78
CA PHE A 149 -18.93 -41.13 12.39
C PHE A 149 -19.26 -41.50 10.94
N VAL A 150 -18.30 -41.38 10.03
CA VAL A 150 -18.52 -41.44 8.57
C VAL A 150 -17.82 -42.65 7.94
N GLY A 151 -16.92 -43.35 8.65
CA GLY A 151 -16.22 -44.52 8.12
C GLY A 151 -15.06 -44.18 7.16
N LYS A 152 -14.41 -45.21 6.61
CA LYS A 152 -13.19 -45.10 5.77
C LYS A 152 -13.52 -44.76 4.30
N HIS A 153 -14.40 -43.77 4.09
CA HIS A 153 -15.01 -43.48 2.79
C HIS A 153 -14.46 -42.25 2.05
N PHE A 154 -13.40 -41.62 2.56
CA PHE A 154 -12.71 -40.48 1.93
C PHE A 154 -11.20 -40.70 1.92
N ALA A 155 -10.58 -40.66 0.73
CA ALA A 155 -9.12 -40.64 0.60
C ALA A 155 -8.62 -39.21 0.79
N GLU A 156 -7.96 -38.93 1.92
CA GLU A 156 -7.32 -37.63 2.16
C GLU A 156 -5.81 -37.69 1.95
N ILE A 157 -5.32 -36.69 1.22
CA ILE A 157 -3.90 -36.42 1.00
C ILE A 157 -3.40 -35.64 2.20
N ASP A 158 -2.35 -36.13 2.88
CA ASP A 158 -1.67 -35.37 3.92
C ASP A 158 -0.99 -34.14 3.31
N LYS A 159 -1.57 -32.97 3.57
CA LYS A 159 -1.13 -31.69 3.01
C LYS A 159 0.24 -31.27 3.55
N LEU A 160 0.65 -31.71 4.74
CA LEU A 160 1.95 -31.36 5.30
C LEU A 160 3.07 -32.18 4.67
N SER A 161 2.89 -33.50 4.56
CA SER A 161 3.81 -34.36 3.80
C SER A 161 3.95 -33.92 2.34
N ALA A 162 2.86 -33.47 1.72
CA ALA A 162 2.86 -32.89 0.38
C ALA A 162 3.80 -31.67 0.25
N ILE A 163 3.80 -30.76 1.24
CA ILE A 163 4.64 -29.56 1.26
C ILE A 163 6.11 -29.93 1.49
N PHE A 164 6.41 -30.87 2.38
CA PHE A 164 7.78 -31.32 2.62
C PHE A 164 8.37 -32.00 1.38
N LEU A 165 7.59 -32.89 0.76
CA LEU A 165 7.99 -33.57 -0.47
C LEU A 165 8.17 -32.55 -1.60
N SER A 166 7.26 -31.59 -1.75
CA SER A 166 7.35 -30.57 -2.80
C SER A 166 8.55 -29.64 -2.62
N THR A 167 8.88 -29.30 -1.38
CA THR A 167 10.06 -28.48 -1.06
C THR A 167 11.35 -29.22 -1.43
N SER A 168 11.50 -30.48 -1.00
CA SER A 168 12.68 -31.28 -1.31
C SER A 168 12.84 -31.50 -2.81
N LEU A 169 11.76 -31.85 -3.52
CA LEU A 169 11.77 -32.05 -4.96
C LEU A 169 12.06 -30.74 -5.72
N GLY A 170 11.49 -29.62 -5.27
CA GLY A 170 11.74 -28.31 -5.87
C GLY A 170 13.21 -27.89 -5.77
N ILE A 171 13.82 -28.04 -4.59
CA ILE A 171 15.25 -27.76 -4.39
C ILE A 171 16.12 -28.61 -5.33
N ARG A 172 15.83 -29.91 -5.43
CA ARG A 172 16.58 -30.83 -6.30
C ARG A 172 16.48 -30.45 -7.77
N ASN A 173 15.30 -30.05 -8.23
CA ASN A 173 15.08 -29.60 -9.60
C ASN A 173 15.87 -28.33 -9.93
N LEU A 174 15.87 -27.35 -9.02
CA LEU A 174 16.66 -26.12 -9.17
C LEU A 174 18.15 -26.44 -9.30
N ARG A 175 18.68 -27.35 -8.49
CA ARG A 175 20.09 -27.74 -8.54
C ARG A 175 20.43 -28.58 -9.77
N ARG A 176 19.52 -29.42 -10.27
CA ARG A 176 19.75 -30.17 -11.51
C ARG A 176 20.00 -29.25 -12.72
N ARG A 177 19.45 -28.03 -12.69
CA ARG A 177 19.51 -27.04 -13.77
C ARG A 177 20.26 -25.77 -13.36
N ARG A 178 21.47 -25.92 -12.82
CA ARG A 178 22.26 -24.83 -12.21
C ARG A 178 22.32 -23.55 -13.04
N LEU A 179 22.69 -23.64 -14.33
CA LEU A 179 22.86 -22.47 -15.18
C LEU A 179 21.56 -21.65 -15.30
N ARG A 180 20.45 -22.33 -15.56
CA ARG A 180 19.15 -21.68 -15.69
C ARG A 180 18.67 -21.07 -14.39
N THR A 181 18.76 -21.83 -13.30
CA THR A 181 18.41 -21.34 -11.95
C THR A 181 19.21 -20.10 -11.61
N SER A 182 20.52 -20.10 -11.86
CA SER A 182 21.37 -18.93 -11.62
C SER A 182 20.98 -17.73 -12.48
N LEU A 183 20.65 -17.93 -13.76
CA LEU A 183 20.20 -16.84 -14.64
C LEU A 183 18.86 -16.23 -14.21
N VAL A 184 17.90 -17.06 -13.80
CA VAL A 184 16.61 -16.57 -13.27
C VAL A 184 16.85 -15.85 -11.95
N ILE A 185 17.67 -16.41 -11.05
CA ILE A 185 17.98 -15.77 -9.77
C ILE A 185 18.64 -14.41 -10.01
N LEU A 186 19.61 -14.35 -10.91
CA LEU A 186 20.34 -13.14 -11.28
C LEU A 186 19.40 -12.10 -11.89
N SER A 187 18.55 -12.48 -12.84
CA SER A 187 17.59 -11.56 -13.47
C SER A 187 16.65 -10.93 -12.44
N VAL A 188 16.02 -11.74 -11.57
CA VAL A 188 15.13 -11.23 -10.52
C VAL A 188 15.90 -10.41 -9.48
N ALA A 189 17.14 -10.80 -9.15
CA ALA A 189 17.98 -10.06 -8.23
C ALA A 189 18.38 -8.68 -8.79
N VAL A 190 18.77 -8.59 -10.07
CA VAL A 190 19.09 -7.32 -10.75
C VAL A 190 17.87 -6.42 -10.83
N SER A 191 16.70 -6.95 -11.18
CA SER A 191 15.47 -6.14 -11.20
C SER A 191 15.09 -5.66 -9.79
N THR A 192 15.23 -6.51 -8.78
CA THR A 192 14.96 -6.12 -7.38
C THR A 192 15.97 -5.09 -6.90
N MET A 193 17.26 -5.27 -7.24
CA MET A 193 18.34 -4.32 -6.95
C MET A 193 18.02 -2.95 -7.53
N ALA A 194 17.68 -2.87 -8.82
CA ALA A 194 17.33 -1.61 -9.47
C ALA A 194 16.16 -0.91 -8.77
N PHE A 195 15.12 -1.68 -8.42
CA PHE A 195 13.95 -1.13 -7.73
C PHE A 195 14.28 -0.66 -6.30
N VAL A 196 15.06 -1.43 -5.53
CA VAL A 196 15.53 -1.06 -4.19
C VAL A 196 16.41 0.19 -4.24
N SER A 197 17.44 0.21 -5.09
CA SER A 197 18.32 1.37 -5.26
C SER A 197 17.52 2.64 -5.53
N MET A 198 16.55 2.57 -6.44
CA MET A 198 15.68 3.70 -6.77
C MET A 198 14.87 4.19 -5.56
N ILE A 199 14.24 3.29 -4.81
CA ILE A 199 13.44 3.63 -3.63
C ILE A 199 14.30 4.23 -2.50
N THR A 200 15.54 3.76 -2.34
CA THR A 200 16.47 4.31 -1.33
C THR A 200 16.87 5.76 -1.62
N LEU A 201 16.98 6.13 -2.90
CA LEU A 201 17.26 7.51 -3.34
C LEU A 201 16.08 8.45 -3.11
N PHE A 202 14.85 7.98 -3.39
CA PHE A 202 13.67 8.84 -3.34
C PHE A 202 13.14 9.17 -1.95
N SER A 203 13.56 8.46 -0.91
CA SER A 203 13.08 8.69 0.45
C SER A 203 13.95 9.65 1.28
N ALA A 204 14.78 10.46 0.63
CA ALA A 204 15.56 11.53 1.26
C ALA A 204 14.83 12.89 1.19
N THR A 205 15.01 13.74 2.21
CA THR A 205 14.48 15.12 2.26
C THR A 205 15.60 16.12 2.05
N HIS A 206 15.39 17.10 1.17
CA HIS A 206 16.36 18.14 0.87
C HIS A 206 15.71 19.52 0.83
N VAL A 207 16.47 20.54 1.23
CA VAL A 207 16.17 21.91 0.83
C VAL A 207 16.72 22.09 -0.57
N VAL A 208 15.83 22.19 -1.56
CA VAL A 208 16.23 22.39 -2.95
C VAL A 208 15.67 23.69 -3.49
N VAL A 209 16.31 24.18 -4.55
CA VAL A 209 15.74 25.24 -5.37
C VAL A 209 14.76 24.58 -6.33
N ILE A 210 13.46 24.78 -6.11
CA ILE A 210 12.40 24.17 -6.93
C ILE A 210 12.09 24.98 -8.18
N SER A 211 12.35 26.29 -8.15
CA SER A 211 12.21 27.16 -9.32
C SER A 211 13.25 28.28 -9.29
N HIS A 212 13.68 28.66 -10.50
CA HIS A 212 14.50 29.85 -10.72
C HIS A 212 13.89 30.62 -11.89
N TYR A 213 13.70 31.92 -11.71
CA TYR A 213 13.20 32.78 -12.77
C TYR A 213 13.69 34.21 -12.57
N THR A 214 13.55 35.01 -13.62
CA THR A 214 13.93 36.43 -13.61
C THR A 214 12.68 37.30 -13.60
N MET A 215 12.75 38.42 -12.90
CA MET A 215 11.74 39.47 -12.91
C MET A 215 12.39 40.76 -13.38
N ASP A 216 11.77 41.46 -14.33
CA ASP A 216 12.25 42.76 -14.78
C ASP A 216 12.05 43.83 -13.69
N ASN A 217 10.99 43.68 -12.89
CA ASN A 217 10.62 44.57 -11.80
C ASN A 217 10.43 43.74 -10.52
N GLY A 218 11.22 43.99 -9.49
CA GLY A 218 11.23 43.25 -8.23
C GLY A 218 11.96 44.03 -7.12
N TYR A 219 12.25 43.36 -6.01
CA TYR A 219 13.03 43.92 -4.92
C TYR A 219 14.02 42.89 -4.36
N GLU A 220 15.12 43.38 -3.78
CA GLU A 220 16.08 42.53 -3.09
C GLU A 220 15.55 42.16 -1.71
N GLY A 221 15.21 40.89 -1.52
CA GLY A 221 14.62 40.42 -0.28
C GLY A 221 14.29 38.94 -0.27
N ILE A 222 13.64 38.54 0.82
CA ILE A 222 13.14 37.19 1.05
C ILE A 222 11.64 37.28 1.28
N LEU A 223 10.85 36.49 0.57
CA LEU A 223 9.41 36.33 0.82
C LEU A 223 9.16 34.96 1.43
N ILE A 224 8.47 34.92 2.56
CA ILE A 224 7.94 33.70 3.16
C ILE A 224 6.45 33.63 2.84
N ARG A 225 6.03 32.57 2.15
CA ARG A 225 4.63 32.29 1.81
C ARG A 225 4.26 30.87 2.23
N GLN A 226 3.05 30.70 2.72
CA GLN A 226 2.53 29.38 3.04
C GLN A 226 2.16 28.60 1.77
N THR A 227 2.32 27.28 1.82
CA THR A 227 2.03 26.34 0.73
C THR A 227 0.53 26.08 0.52
N LEU A 228 -0.30 26.35 1.54
CA LEU A 228 -1.74 26.09 1.55
C LEU A 228 -2.53 27.42 1.61
N PRO A 229 -3.45 27.68 0.66
CA PRO A 229 -4.18 28.95 0.56
C PRO A 229 -5.02 29.34 1.79
N SER A 230 -5.46 28.36 2.59
CA SER A 230 -6.39 28.54 3.71
C SER A 230 -5.72 28.69 5.09
N ARG A 231 -4.40 28.68 5.16
CA ARG A 231 -3.66 28.82 6.41
C ARG A 231 -2.81 30.09 6.38
N PHE A 232 -2.87 30.84 7.47
CA PHE A 232 -2.02 31.98 7.71
C PHE A 232 -0.73 31.56 8.41
N LEU A 233 0.35 32.30 8.14
CA LEU A 233 1.58 32.22 8.91
C LEU A 233 1.31 32.57 10.39
N PRO A 234 2.07 32.01 11.34
CA PRO A 234 1.92 32.35 12.75
C PRO A 234 2.06 33.86 12.98
N SER A 235 1.14 34.44 13.74
CA SER A 235 1.04 35.90 13.95
C SER A 235 2.28 36.54 14.57
N LEU A 236 3.02 35.79 15.39
CA LEU A 236 4.26 36.24 16.04
C LEU A 236 5.52 35.97 15.21
N LEU A 237 5.43 35.28 14.06
CA LEU A 237 6.60 34.89 13.29
C LEU A 237 7.39 36.11 12.79
N ALA A 238 6.71 37.17 12.34
CA ALA A 238 7.37 38.39 11.88
C ALA A 238 8.16 39.09 13.00
N GLU A 239 7.63 39.10 14.23
CA GLU A 239 8.31 39.68 15.40
C GLU A 239 9.52 38.84 15.81
N GLN A 240 9.39 37.51 15.76
CA GLN A 240 10.49 36.59 16.02
C GLN A 240 11.61 36.76 14.99
N LEU A 241 11.30 36.82 13.70
CA LEU A 241 12.28 37.03 12.64
C LEU A 241 12.99 38.37 12.78
N ARG A 242 12.25 39.43 13.12
CA ARG A 242 12.82 40.75 13.42
C ARG A 242 13.78 40.70 14.60
N SER A 243 13.44 39.94 15.65
CA SER A 243 14.28 39.79 16.84
C SER A 243 15.55 38.97 16.60
N VAL A 244 15.51 37.96 15.73
CA VAL A 244 16.68 37.10 15.45
C VAL A 244 17.61 37.73 14.43
N TYR A 245 17.04 38.15 13.29
CA TYR A 245 17.79 38.59 12.11
C TYR A 245 17.84 40.12 11.98
N GLY A 246 17.43 40.89 12.98
CA GLY A 246 17.37 42.36 12.93
C GLY A 246 18.71 43.04 12.61
N SER A 247 19.85 42.42 12.94
CA SER A 247 21.17 42.92 12.53
C SER A 247 21.42 42.80 11.03
N ASP A 248 20.83 41.80 10.40
CA ASP A 248 21.08 41.39 9.01
C ASP A 248 20.01 41.90 8.05
N LEU A 249 18.86 42.33 8.59
CA LEU A 249 17.71 42.84 7.86
C LEU A 249 17.60 44.37 7.99
N ILE A 250 17.19 45.02 6.91
CA ILE A 250 16.77 46.42 6.89
C ILE A 250 15.40 46.55 7.54
N THR A 251 14.44 45.71 7.14
CA THR A 251 13.08 45.71 7.68
C THR A 251 12.38 44.37 7.47
N VAL A 252 11.34 44.14 8.29
CA VAL A 252 10.47 42.96 8.24
C VAL A 252 9.03 43.43 8.05
N LEU A 253 8.44 43.10 6.90
CA LEU A 253 7.14 43.60 6.44
C LEU A 253 6.15 42.44 6.35
N PRO A 254 5.35 42.18 7.40
CA PRO A 254 4.24 41.24 7.33
C PRO A 254 3.10 41.81 6.49
N PHE A 255 2.56 40.96 5.61
CA PHE A 255 1.37 41.22 4.81
C PHE A 255 0.15 40.60 5.50
N TYR A 256 -0.81 41.43 5.91
CA TYR A 256 -2.00 40.97 6.64
C TYR A 256 -3.23 40.97 5.75
N VAL A 257 -4.09 39.95 5.91
CA VAL A 257 -5.39 39.89 5.27
C VAL A 257 -6.44 39.52 6.33
N TYR A 258 -7.50 40.31 6.40
CA TYR A 258 -8.67 40.01 7.22
C TYR A 258 -9.81 39.53 6.34
N TYR A 259 -10.33 38.34 6.65
CA TYR A 259 -11.53 37.79 6.06
C TYR A 259 -12.69 37.85 7.05
N PRO A 260 -13.88 38.34 6.64
CA PRO A 260 -15.06 38.30 7.49
C PRO A 260 -15.59 36.87 7.65
N VAL A 261 -16.28 36.63 8.78
CA VAL A 261 -16.98 35.36 9.05
C VAL A 261 -18.13 35.12 8.05
N GLY A 262 -18.69 36.19 7.47
CA GLY A 262 -19.70 36.15 6.39
C GLY A 262 -19.10 36.37 4.99
N GLU A 263 -19.95 36.68 4.01
CA GLU A 263 -19.55 36.91 2.60
C GLU A 263 -18.72 38.19 2.43
N ARG A 264 -19.18 39.30 3.02
CA ARG A 264 -18.56 40.63 2.93
C ARG A 264 -18.39 41.25 4.32
N VAL A 265 -17.46 42.19 4.45
CA VAL A 265 -17.29 43.03 5.64
C VAL A 265 -18.44 44.04 5.64
N PRO A 266 -19.36 44.01 6.62
CA PRO A 266 -20.54 44.85 6.56
C PRO A 266 -20.17 46.32 6.80
N ILE A 267 -20.39 47.16 5.78
CA ILE A 267 -20.31 48.62 5.90
C ILE A 267 -21.72 49.19 5.94
N ARG A 268 -22.59 48.73 5.03
CA ARG A 268 -24.02 49.04 5.02
C ARG A 268 -24.80 47.78 4.73
N ILE A 269 -25.93 47.59 5.42
CA ILE A 269 -26.83 46.46 5.18
C ILE A 269 -28.11 47.03 4.59
N ASN A 270 -28.51 46.55 3.41
CA ASN A 270 -29.81 46.87 2.85
C ASN A 270 -30.87 45.98 3.53
N ILE A 271 -31.69 46.59 4.37
CA ILE A 271 -32.68 45.89 5.20
C ILE A 271 -33.75 45.21 4.32
N THR A 272 -34.04 45.76 3.13
CA THR A 272 -35.08 45.24 2.23
C THR A 272 -34.58 44.04 1.43
N THR A 273 -33.37 44.12 0.86
CA THR A 273 -32.78 43.03 0.06
C THR A 273 -31.95 42.05 0.87
N HIS A 274 -31.72 42.33 2.17
CA HIS A 274 -30.76 41.63 3.04
C HIS A 274 -29.32 41.60 2.49
N GLU A 275 -29.01 42.46 1.51
CA GLU A 275 -27.72 42.52 0.86
C GLU A 275 -26.72 43.29 1.71
N ILE A 276 -25.54 42.70 1.91
CA ILE A 276 -24.44 43.32 2.66
C ILE A 276 -23.53 44.05 1.66
N ILE A 277 -23.52 45.37 1.74
CA ILE A 277 -22.63 46.22 0.96
C ILE A 277 -21.31 46.37 1.72
N GLY A 278 -20.23 45.94 1.09
CA GLY A 278 -18.86 46.08 1.60
C GLY A 278 -17.87 45.17 0.88
N PRO A 279 -16.57 45.23 1.25
CA PRO A 279 -15.53 44.45 0.59
C PRO A 279 -15.54 42.98 1.04
N ILE A 280 -15.00 42.09 0.22
CA ILE A 280 -14.85 40.66 0.56
C ILE A 280 -13.70 40.40 1.55
N ALA A 281 -12.74 41.34 1.64
CA ALA A 281 -11.60 41.30 2.55
C ALA A 281 -11.03 42.70 2.83
N LEU A 282 -10.29 42.83 3.93
CA LEU A 282 -9.45 43.99 4.21
C LEU A 282 -7.98 43.59 4.04
N VAL A 283 -7.24 44.34 3.23
CA VAL A 283 -5.84 44.04 2.91
C VAL A 283 -4.93 45.07 3.58
N GLY A 284 -3.97 44.58 4.35
CA GLY A 284 -3.03 45.39 5.12
C GLY A 284 -1.74 45.64 4.36
N LEU A 285 -1.54 46.89 3.90
CA LEU A 285 -0.28 47.32 3.29
C LEU A 285 0.55 48.11 4.31
N ASN A 286 1.86 47.87 4.33
CA ASN A 286 2.78 48.66 5.14
C ASN A 286 3.16 49.96 4.40
N PRO A 287 3.39 51.10 5.07
CA PRO A 287 3.93 52.29 4.42
C PRO A 287 5.22 52.03 3.60
N GLU A 288 6.08 51.13 4.07
CA GLU A 288 7.30 50.72 3.34
C GLU A 288 6.98 49.90 2.08
N ASP A 289 5.78 49.35 1.93
CA ASP A 289 5.40 48.59 0.72
C ASP A 289 5.39 49.48 -0.52
N PHE A 290 5.11 50.78 -0.36
CA PHE A 290 5.20 51.78 -1.44
C PHE A 290 6.65 52.07 -1.86
N LYS A 291 7.65 51.59 -1.13
CA LYS A 291 9.07 51.72 -1.51
C LYS A 291 9.57 50.48 -2.22
N TYR A 292 9.14 49.29 -1.79
CA TYR A 292 9.70 48.01 -2.25
C TYR A 292 8.85 47.31 -3.31
N LEU A 293 7.52 47.44 -3.31
CA LEU A 293 6.67 46.76 -4.30
C LEU A 293 6.71 47.52 -5.63
N PRO A 294 7.11 46.88 -6.75
CA PRO A 294 7.38 47.59 -8.00
C PRO A 294 6.19 48.38 -8.57
N GLY A 295 4.97 47.83 -8.46
CA GLY A 295 3.76 48.53 -8.91
C GLY A 295 3.37 49.71 -8.02
N LEU A 296 3.78 49.73 -6.75
CA LEU A 296 3.46 50.82 -5.81
C LEU A 296 4.57 51.87 -5.69
N SER A 297 5.82 51.51 -6.02
CA SER A 297 6.97 52.41 -5.94
C SER A 297 7.17 53.28 -7.17
N ASN A 298 6.54 52.94 -8.29
CA ASN A 298 6.54 53.76 -9.49
C ASN A 298 5.39 54.78 -9.44
N ASP A 299 5.72 56.06 -9.25
CA ASP A 299 4.74 57.15 -9.15
C ASP A 299 3.77 57.22 -10.36
N LYS A 300 4.24 56.90 -11.57
CA LYS A 300 3.39 56.91 -12.77
C LYS A 300 2.32 55.82 -12.68
N LEU A 301 2.74 54.57 -12.43
CA LEU A 301 1.82 53.44 -12.26
C LEU A 301 0.89 53.66 -11.07
N LEU A 302 1.41 54.19 -9.96
CA LEU A 302 0.63 54.48 -8.78
C LEU A 302 -0.49 55.50 -9.09
N SER A 303 -0.20 56.57 -9.84
CA SER A 303 -1.20 57.57 -10.23
C SER A 303 -2.24 57.07 -11.24
N GLU A 304 -1.86 56.12 -12.10
CA GLU A 304 -2.75 55.41 -13.02
C GLU A 304 -3.70 54.46 -12.29
N MET A 305 -3.30 53.93 -11.12
CA MET A 305 -4.11 53.01 -10.33
C MET A 305 -4.93 53.70 -9.23
N ILE A 306 -4.33 54.65 -8.51
CA ILE A 306 -4.88 55.24 -7.29
C ILE A 306 -4.93 56.77 -7.43
N GLU A 307 -6.14 57.31 -7.32
CA GLU A 307 -6.34 58.75 -7.12
C GLU A 307 -6.02 59.09 -5.66
N LYS A 308 -5.06 59.99 -5.46
CA LYS A 308 -4.49 60.30 -4.14
C LYS A 308 -4.99 61.63 -3.61
N GLY A 309 -5.41 61.65 -2.34
CA GLY A 309 -5.77 62.88 -1.62
C GLY A 309 -4.55 63.73 -1.21
N PRO A 310 -4.79 64.88 -0.55
CA PRO A 310 -3.70 65.73 -0.07
C PRO A 310 -2.86 65.01 1.01
N GLY A 311 -1.57 64.81 0.72
CA GLY A 311 -0.61 64.15 1.62
C GLY A 311 -0.24 62.71 1.20
N PRO A 312 0.67 62.04 1.93
CA PRO A 312 1.01 60.64 1.67
C PRO A 312 -0.18 59.71 1.94
N LEU A 313 -0.27 58.58 1.22
CA LEU A 313 -1.34 57.59 1.40
C LEU A 313 -1.30 57.03 2.83
N PHE A 314 -0.22 56.35 3.21
CA PHE A 314 -0.01 55.85 4.58
C PHE A 314 1.30 56.45 5.14
N ARG A 315 1.25 57.05 6.35
CA ARG A 315 2.43 57.58 7.04
C ARG A 315 2.94 56.58 8.06
N THR A 316 2.03 56.01 8.84
CA THR A 316 2.32 55.02 9.87
C THR A 316 1.48 53.76 9.66
N PRO A 317 1.93 52.60 10.16
CA PRO A 317 1.17 51.35 10.08
C PRO A 317 -0.18 51.39 10.83
N ASP A 318 -0.42 52.40 11.66
CA ASP A 318 -1.59 52.51 12.55
C ASP A 318 -2.51 53.70 12.22
N ASP A 319 -2.24 54.41 11.12
CA ASP A 319 -3.06 55.55 10.69
C ASP A 319 -4.52 55.12 10.45
N LEU A 320 -5.49 55.88 10.96
CA LEU A 320 -6.93 55.65 10.75
C LEU A 320 -7.38 56.14 9.36
N VAL A 321 -6.82 55.53 8.32
CA VAL A 321 -7.03 55.89 6.92
C VAL A 321 -7.26 54.64 6.06
N CYS A 322 -7.88 54.82 4.89
CA CYS A 322 -8.15 53.72 3.96
C CYS A 322 -8.05 54.15 2.49
N ILE A 323 -7.79 53.16 1.63
CA ILE A 323 -7.93 53.28 0.17
C ILE A 323 -9.11 52.41 -0.24
N VAL A 324 -10.10 53.01 -0.91
CA VAL A 324 -11.38 52.38 -1.23
C VAL A 324 -11.54 52.29 -2.76
N PRO A 325 -12.11 51.21 -3.29
CA PRO A 325 -12.48 51.14 -4.70
C PRO A 325 -13.52 52.18 -5.11
N GLU A 326 -13.35 52.77 -6.30
CA GLU A 326 -14.27 53.77 -6.83
C GLU A 326 -15.71 53.26 -6.94
N GLU A 327 -15.91 51.99 -7.29
CA GLU A 327 -17.22 51.34 -7.36
C GLU A 327 -17.92 51.35 -5.99
N LEU A 328 -17.20 50.97 -4.93
CA LEU A 328 -17.74 50.96 -3.58
C LEU A 328 -18.06 52.37 -3.07
N MET A 329 -17.23 53.36 -3.44
CA MET A 329 -17.52 54.77 -3.15
C MET A 329 -18.79 55.27 -3.83
N LYS A 330 -19.00 54.94 -5.11
CA LYS A 330 -20.21 55.29 -5.86
C LYS A 330 -21.46 54.68 -5.23
N THR A 331 -21.40 53.40 -4.83
CA THR A 331 -22.51 52.71 -4.17
C THR A 331 -22.86 53.32 -2.80
N LEU A 332 -21.84 53.78 -2.06
CA LEU A 332 -22.04 54.38 -0.73
C LEU A 332 -22.30 55.89 -0.77
N GLY A 333 -22.11 56.55 -1.90
CA GLY A 333 -22.24 58.01 -2.04
C GLY A 333 -21.15 58.81 -1.34
N LEU A 334 -19.92 58.27 -1.27
CA LEU A 334 -18.78 58.87 -0.58
C LEU A 334 -17.80 59.52 -1.57
N GLN A 335 -17.06 60.54 -1.12
CA GLN A 335 -16.01 61.24 -1.87
C GLN A 335 -14.64 61.10 -1.19
N LEU A 336 -13.58 61.42 -1.94
CA LEU A 336 -12.22 61.43 -1.41
C LEU A 336 -12.11 62.45 -0.27
N GLY A 337 -11.61 62.01 0.89
CA GLY A 337 -11.52 62.83 2.09
C GLY A 337 -12.63 62.59 3.13
N ASP A 338 -13.72 61.92 2.74
CA ASP A 338 -14.80 61.54 3.65
C ASP A 338 -14.38 60.45 4.64
N GLU A 339 -15.19 60.24 5.69
CA GLU A 339 -15.01 59.17 6.67
C GLU A 339 -15.93 57.98 6.40
N ILE A 340 -15.37 56.77 6.49
CA ILE A 340 -16.10 55.51 6.39
C ILE A 340 -15.95 54.73 7.70
N ASN A 341 -17.05 54.16 8.20
CA ASN A 341 -17.03 53.32 9.40
C ASN A 341 -16.87 51.85 9.00
N ILE A 342 -15.76 51.23 9.36
CA ILE A 342 -15.48 49.82 9.09
C ILE A 342 -15.22 49.12 10.43
N LEU A 343 -16.08 48.15 10.79
CA LEU A 343 -15.97 47.37 12.03
C LEU A 343 -15.85 48.24 13.30
N GLY A 344 -16.51 49.40 13.31
CA GLY A 344 -16.49 50.35 14.44
C GLY A 344 -15.34 51.37 14.41
N LEU A 345 -14.45 51.31 13.41
CA LEU A 345 -13.39 52.29 13.19
C LEU A 345 -13.82 53.34 12.18
N LYS A 346 -13.74 54.62 12.56
CA LYS A 346 -13.89 55.74 11.62
C LYS A 346 -12.57 55.96 10.88
N LEU A 347 -12.56 55.69 9.59
CA LEU A 347 -11.38 55.75 8.75
C LEU A 347 -11.55 56.84 7.69
N LYS A 348 -10.53 57.67 7.51
CA LYS A 348 -10.54 58.70 6.46
C LYS A 348 -10.11 58.13 5.12
N ILE A 349 -10.87 58.41 4.06
CA ILE A 349 -10.54 57.99 2.69
C ILE A 349 -9.42 58.89 2.15
N VAL A 350 -8.22 58.33 1.98
CA VAL A 350 -7.02 59.05 1.52
C VAL A 350 -6.61 58.69 0.09
N GLY A 351 -7.18 57.62 -0.45
CA GLY A 351 -7.01 57.25 -1.85
C GLY A 351 -8.21 56.49 -2.40
N VAL A 352 -8.42 56.60 -3.70
CA VAL A 352 -9.46 55.87 -4.44
C VAL A 352 -8.80 55.00 -5.48
N LEU A 353 -9.08 53.69 -5.48
CA LEU A 353 -8.65 52.81 -6.57
C LEU A 353 -9.57 53.04 -7.77
N ARG A 354 -9.00 53.52 -8.89
CA ARG A 354 -9.74 53.91 -10.10
C ARG A 354 -10.45 52.72 -10.74
N ALA A 355 -11.64 52.95 -11.29
CA ALA A 355 -12.35 51.96 -12.07
C ALA A 355 -11.53 51.54 -13.31
N GLY A 356 -11.40 50.24 -13.56
CA GLY A 356 -10.59 49.69 -14.65
C GLY A 356 -9.09 49.51 -14.36
N ALA A 357 -8.59 49.95 -13.20
CA ALA A 357 -7.20 49.74 -12.78
C ALA A 357 -6.87 48.31 -12.33
N GLU A 358 -7.85 47.40 -12.30
CA GLU A 358 -7.70 46.03 -11.80
C GLU A 358 -6.59 45.26 -12.51
N LYS A 359 -6.58 45.29 -13.85
CA LYS A 359 -5.56 44.57 -14.65
C LYS A 359 -4.17 45.14 -14.41
N ILE A 360 -4.07 46.46 -14.24
CA ILE A 360 -2.79 47.12 -13.95
C ILE A 360 -2.30 46.67 -12.57
N TYR A 361 -3.17 46.73 -11.56
CA TYR A 361 -2.84 46.31 -10.20
C TYR A 361 -2.38 44.85 -10.15
N LEU A 362 -3.17 43.92 -10.70
CA LEU A 362 -2.88 42.49 -10.66
C LEU A 362 -1.60 42.12 -11.45
N ASN A 363 -1.23 42.91 -12.46
CA ASN A 363 -0.03 42.66 -13.26
C ASN A 363 1.24 43.25 -12.65
N TYR A 364 1.17 44.44 -12.05
CA TYR A 364 2.35 45.19 -11.61
C TYR A 364 2.58 45.19 -10.09
N VAL A 365 1.54 44.99 -9.27
CA VAL A 365 1.65 44.92 -7.80
C VAL A 365 1.84 43.47 -7.36
N LYS A 366 2.93 42.85 -7.82
CA LYS A 366 3.28 41.45 -7.55
C LYS A 366 4.44 41.32 -6.57
N ASP A 367 4.43 40.23 -5.81
CA ASP A 367 5.50 39.85 -4.89
C ASP A 367 6.51 38.90 -5.55
N LEU A 368 7.52 38.43 -4.80
CA LEU A 368 8.58 37.51 -5.27
C LEU A 368 8.09 36.10 -5.62
N ASP A 369 6.79 35.81 -5.49
CA ASP A 369 6.14 34.58 -5.95
C ASP A 369 5.36 34.80 -7.26
N ASN A 370 5.48 35.99 -7.86
CA ASN A 370 4.71 36.45 -9.02
C ASN A 370 3.18 36.50 -8.76
N PHE A 371 2.77 36.43 -7.49
CA PHE A 371 1.39 36.57 -7.05
C PHE A 371 1.11 38.04 -6.66
N PRO A 372 -0.04 38.62 -7.05
CA PRO A 372 -0.37 39.99 -6.67
C PRO A 372 -0.55 40.12 -5.15
N VAL A 373 -0.14 41.25 -4.58
CA VAL A 373 -0.23 41.52 -3.13
C VAL A 373 -1.67 41.88 -2.77
N ILE A 374 -2.53 40.87 -2.74
CA ILE A 374 -3.97 41.00 -2.49
C ILE A 374 -4.49 39.76 -1.75
N SER A 375 -5.71 39.84 -1.21
CA SER A 375 -6.42 38.68 -0.67
C SER A 375 -6.74 37.67 -1.77
N LEU A 376 -6.91 36.41 -1.41
CA LEU A 376 -7.51 35.39 -2.27
C LEU A 376 -9.01 35.62 -2.45
N ALA A 377 -9.50 35.31 -3.64
CA ALA A 377 -10.92 35.22 -3.95
C ALA A 377 -11.58 34.13 -3.10
N ARG A 378 -12.85 34.34 -2.76
CA ARG A 378 -13.66 33.42 -1.95
C ARG A 378 -14.74 32.81 -2.82
N GLU A 379 -14.85 31.49 -2.77
CA GLU A 379 -15.87 30.73 -3.51
C GLU A 379 -16.96 30.23 -2.55
N ILE A 380 -18.21 30.29 -3.00
CA ILE A 380 -19.35 29.78 -2.24
C ILE A 380 -19.62 28.34 -2.70
N GLU A 381 -19.48 27.37 -1.79
CA GLU A 381 -19.78 25.97 -2.06
C GLU A 381 -21.29 25.72 -2.16
N PRO A 382 -21.73 24.69 -2.91
CA PRO A 382 -23.11 24.20 -2.85
C PRO A 382 -23.46 23.83 -1.40
N GLY A 383 -24.34 24.62 -0.77
CA GLY A 383 -24.64 24.55 0.66
C GLY A 383 -24.28 25.82 1.47
N GLY A 384 -23.80 26.88 0.81
CA GLY A 384 -23.63 28.21 1.43
C GLY A 384 -22.35 28.38 2.25
N ARG A 385 -21.42 27.42 2.19
CA ARG A 385 -20.12 27.53 2.86
C ARG A 385 -19.14 28.30 1.99
N VAL A 386 -18.62 29.41 2.53
CA VAL A 386 -17.59 30.20 1.85
C VAL A 386 -16.22 29.60 2.12
N THR A 387 -15.49 29.23 1.07
CA THR A 387 -14.16 28.61 1.15
C THR A 387 -13.14 29.29 0.23
N VAL A 388 -11.86 29.06 0.52
CA VAL A 388 -10.74 29.49 -0.32
C VAL A 388 -10.09 28.22 -0.85
N ARG A 389 -10.40 27.86 -2.10
CA ARG A 389 -9.97 26.59 -2.72
C ARG A 389 -8.76 26.72 -3.64
N ALA A 390 -8.50 27.92 -4.17
CA ALA A 390 -7.43 28.18 -5.12
C ALA A 390 -6.61 29.44 -4.78
N LEU A 391 -5.38 29.49 -5.28
CA LEU A 391 -4.57 30.72 -5.37
C LEU A 391 -5.10 31.63 -6.50
N ASN A 392 -6.37 32.02 -6.40
CA ASN A 392 -6.97 32.98 -7.30
C ASN A 392 -6.99 34.34 -6.59
N PRO A 393 -6.38 35.40 -7.13
CA PRO A 393 -6.44 36.72 -6.51
C PRO A 393 -7.85 37.28 -6.52
N ALA A 394 -8.24 37.92 -5.42
CA ALA A 394 -9.46 38.71 -5.36
C ALA A 394 -9.39 39.88 -6.36
N PRO A 395 -10.51 40.27 -6.98
CA PRO A 395 -10.58 41.52 -7.72
C PRO A 395 -10.26 42.71 -6.81
N PRO A 396 -9.35 43.62 -7.21
CA PRO A 396 -9.05 44.83 -6.43
C PRO A 396 -10.27 45.72 -6.15
N SER A 397 -11.30 45.66 -6.99
CA SER A 397 -12.59 46.36 -6.82
C SER A 397 -13.41 45.88 -5.63
N GLU A 398 -13.15 44.67 -5.12
CA GLU A 398 -13.89 44.09 -4.00
C GLU A 398 -13.14 44.16 -2.66
N VAL A 399 -12.00 44.86 -2.61
CA VAL A 399 -11.10 44.89 -1.45
C VAL A 399 -10.84 46.32 -1.00
N ILE A 400 -10.77 46.55 0.31
CA ILE A 400 -10.29 47.83 0.88
C ILE A 400 -8.86 47.65 1.40
N PHE A 401 -7.98 48.58 1.06
CA PHE A 401 -6.62 48.60 1.59
C PHE A 401 -6.52 49.51 2.81
N LEU A 402 -5.93 48.97 3.87
CA LEU A 402 -5.70 49.63 5.14
C LEU A 402 -4.22 49.56 5.51
N PRO A 403 -3.72 50.45 6.38
CA PRO A 403 -2.44 50.26 7.02
C PRO A 403 -2.35 48.90 7.74
N SER A 404 -1.22 48.20 7.53
CA SER A 404 -0.99 46.84 8.03
C SER A 404 -1.21 46.66 9.55
N GLY A 405 -0.91 47.68 10.37
CA GLY A 405 -1.11 47.64 11.83
C GLY A 405 -2.58 47.66 12.23
N LEU A 406 -3.44 48.37 11.49
CA LEU A 406 -4.89 48.32 11.70
C LEU A 406 -5.46 46.93 11.38
N VAL A 407 -5.07 46.34 10.24
CA VAL A 407 -5.54 45.00 9.86
C VAL A 407 -5.09 43.96 10.89
N ARG A 408 -3.87 44.08 11.41
CA ARG A 408 -3.39 43.26 12.54
C ARG A 408 -4.28 43.41 13.78
N LYS A 409 -4.63 44.64 14.17
CA LYS A 409 -5.51 44.93 15.33
C LYS A 409 -6.93 44.40 15.14
N LEU A 410 -7.43 44.39 13.89
CA LEU A 410 -8.72 43.79 13.52
C LEU A 410 -8.70 42.25 13.51
N GLY A 411 -7.56 41.62 13.80
CA GLY A 411 -7.43 40.15 13.82
C GLY A 411 -7.13 39.54 12.45
N GLY A 412 -6.61 40.33 11.50
CA GLY A 412 -6.16 39.80 10.21
C GLY A 412 -5.01 38.81 10.35
N GLY A 413 -5.03 37.77 9.53
CA GLY A 413 -3.98 36.75 9.49
C GLY A 413 -2.78 37.19 8.66
N VAL A 414 -1.59 36.65 8.98
CA VAL A 414 -0.35 36.92 8.23
C VAL A 414 -0.34 36.06 6.97
N PHE A 415 -0.55 36.67 5.82
CA PHE A 415 -0.61 35.98 4.52
C PHE A 415 0.77 35.85 3.85
N GLY A 416 1.74 36.67 4.26
CA GLY A 416 3.14 36.56 3.84
C GLY A 416 4.03 37.43 4.71
N ILE A 417 5.34 37.15 4.72
CA ILE A 417 6.32 38.00 5.40
C ILE A 417 7.45 38.30 4.43
N ARG A 418 7.70 39.60 4.18
CA ARG A 418 8.83 40.07 3.39
C ARG A 418 9.96 40.50 4.31
N LEU A 419 11.17 40.03 4.05
CA LEU A 419 12.39 40.37 4.77
C LEU A 419 13.31 41.09 3.79
N ILE A 420 13.63 42.35 4.05
CA ILE A 420 14.57 43.10 3.23
C ILE A 420 15.94 42.94 3.87
N TYR A 421 16.90 42.30 3.18
CA TYR A 421 18.23 42.04 3.73
C TYR A 421 19.20 43.20 3.46
N LYS A 422 20.30 43.24 4.22
CA LYS A 422 21.42 44.19 3.98
C LYS A 422 22.47 43.66 3.02
N ASP A 423 22.76 42.36 3.09
CA ASP A 423 23.77 41.68 2.26
C ASP A 423 23.13 40.46 1.55
N PRO A 424 23.21 40.37 0.21
CA PRO A 424 22.67 39.24 -0.55
C PRO A 424 23.18 37.88 -0.08
N LYS A 425 24.48 37.73 0.22
CA LYS A 425 25.05 36.44 0.62
C LYS A 425 24.44 35.94 1.92
N ARG A 426 24.26 36.86 2.88
CA ARG A 426 23.60 36.55 4.16
C ARG A 426 22.10 36.30 3.98
N GLY A 427 21.45 37.04 3.08
CA GLY A 427 20.05 36.81 2.70
C GLY A 427 19.80 35.41 2.16
N GLU A 428 20.65 34.90 1.27
CA GLU A 428 20.51 33.54 0.72
C GLU A 428 20.63 32.47 1.81
N ARG A 429 21.56 32.67 2.76
CA ARG A 429 21.72 31.77 3.90
C ARG A 429 20.47 31.75 4.79
N ILE A 430 19.92 32.93 5.13
CA ILE A 430 18.68 33.04 5.92
C ILE A 430 17.52 32.36 5.18
N ALA A 431 17.39 32.57 3.87
CA ALA A 431 16.33 31.94 3.08
C ALA A 431 16.41 30.40 3.12
N ARG A 432 17.62 29.84 2.99
CA ARG A 432 17.84 28.40 3.08
C ARG A 432 17.56 27.84 4.47
N GLU A 433 18.01 28.54 5.52
CA GLU A 433 17.73 28.17 6.92
C GLU A 433 16.23 28.17 7.22
N LEU A 434 15.51 29.20 6.77
CA LEU A 434 14.06 29.31 6.95
C LEU A 434 13.29 28.23 6.18
N ALA A 435 13.72 27.91 4.96
CA ALA A 435 13.13 26.83 4.16
C ALA A 435 13.38 25.44 4.77
N GLY A 436 14.52 25.25 5.45
CA GLY A 436 14.84 24.01 6.18
C GLY A 436 14.07 23.88 7.50
N LEU A 437 13.87 25.00 8.20
CA LEU A 437 13.17 25.04 9.48
C LEU A 437 11.64 24.93 9.31
N PHE A 438 11.09 25.67 8.36
CA PHE A 438 9.66 25.73 8.10
C PHE A 438 9.34 25.07 6.76
N ASN A 439 8.27 24.27 6.72
CA ASN A 439 7.75 23.70 5.47
C ASN A 439 6.93 24.74 4.67
N TYR A 440 7.52 25.92 4.45
CA TYR A 440 6.97 27.05 3.70
C TYR A 440 7.74 27.23 2.39
N PHE A 441 7.14 27.94 1.44
CA PHE A 441 7.89 28.42 0.28
C PHE A 441 8.62 29.71 0.66
N VAL A 442 9.93 29.69 0.47
CA VAL A 442 10.81 30.83 0.76
C VAL A 442 11.45 31.29 -0.54
N TYR A 443 11.10 32.48 -1.01
CA TYR A 443 11.61 33.06 -2.24
C TYR A 443 12.72 34.03 -1.88
N TYR A 444 13.92 33.80 -2.41
CA TYR A 444 15.06 34.70 -2.26
C TYR A 444 15.29 35.40 -3.59
N SER A 445 15.41 36.73 -3.57
CA SER A 445 15.71 37.53 -4.75
C SER A 445 16.98 38.36 -4.56
N TYR A 446 17.80 38.46 -5.60
CA TYR A 446 18.95 39.36 -5.67
C TYR A 446 19.01 40.06 -7.04
N LYS A 447 19.59 41.26 -7.06
CA LYS A 447 19.73 42.03 -8.30
C LYS A 447 20.98 41.59 -9.06
N GLY A 448 20.81 41.23 -10.32
CA GLY A 448 21.90 40.86 -11.21
C GLY A 448 22.62 42.06 -11.83
N PRO A 449 23.79 41.83 -12.46
CA PRO A 449 24.55 42.87 -13.15
C PRO A 449 23.79 43.50 -14.33
N ASP A 450 22.86 42.76 -14.92
CA ASP A 450 21.95 43.18 -16.00
C ASP A 450 20.79 44.05 -15.51
N GLY A 451 20.71 44.32 -14.20
CA GLY A 451 19.66 45.11 -13.57
C GLY A 451 18.36 44.36 -13.30
N LYS A 452 18.26 43.07 -13.69
CA LYS A 452 17.10 42.21 -13.44
C LYS A 452 17.17 41.56 -12.05
N TYR A 453 16.03 41.11 -11.56
CA TYR A 453 15.93 40.40 -10.28
C TYR A 453 15.88 38.90 -10.50
N TYR A 454 16.85 38.19 -9.96
CA TYR A 454 16.90 36.72 -10.01
C TYR A 454 16.23 36.16 -8.76
N VAL A 455 15.18 35.37 -8.93
CA VAL A 455 14.42 34.76 -7.83
C VAL A 455 14.71 33.27 -7.77
N LYS A 456 15.09 32.78 -6.59
CA LYS A 456 15.24 31.36 -6.25
C LYS A 456 14.19 30.97 -5.22
N GLN A 457 13.35 30.00 -5.55
CA GLN A 457 12.38 29.45 -4.60
C GLN A 457 12.98 28.25 -3.87
N TYR A 458 13.17 28.40 -2.56
CA TYR A 458 13.60 27.35 -1.65
C TYR A 458 12.40 26.68 -0.98
N ALA A 459 12.44 25.36 -0.91
CA ALA A 459 11.46 24.56 -0.19
C ALA A 459 12.11 23.29 0.40
N SER A 460 11.68 22.90 1.59
CA SER A 460 11.94 21.56 2.11
C SER A 460 11.04 20.56 1.40
N VAL A 461 11.59 19.79 0.48
CA VAL A 461 10.85 18.77 -0.26
C VAL A 461 11.42 17.39 0.06
N SER A 462 10.51 16.45 0.32
CA SER A 462 10.84 15.04 0.14
C SER A 462 11.02 14.82 -1.36
N THR A 463 12.07 14.13 -1.79
CA THR A 463 12.30 13.82 -3.22
C THR A 463 11.07 13.15 -3.86
N GLN A 464 10.24 12.48 -3.05
CA GLN A 464 8.93 11.93 -3.46
C GLN A 464 7.91 12.96 -3.99
N GLN A 465 7.99 14.22 -3.57
CA GLN A 465 7.01 15.27 -3.93
C GLN A 465 7.37 16.01 -5.22
N VAL A 466 8.65 16.02 -5.61
CA VAL A 466 9.13 16.75 -6.80
C VAL A 466 9.02 15.91 -8.07
N MET A 467 9.18 14.58 -7.98
CA MET A 467 9.25 13.68 -9.14
C MET A 467 8.29 12.48 -9.01
N GLY A 468 6.98 12.75 -8.95
CA GLY A 468 5.97 11.71 -9.14
C GLY A 468 6.12 10.98 -10.49
N GLN A 469 5.29 9.96 -10.76
CA GLN A 469 5.27 9.10 -11.97
C GLN A 469 6.56 8.30 -12.29
N GLU A 470 7.77 8.74 -11.96
CA GLU A 470 9.01 8.06 -12.33
C GLU A 470 9.21 6.71 -11.63
N ALA A 471 8.71 6.55 -10.40
CA ALA A 471 8.76 5.28 -9.66
C ALA A 471 7.91 4.16 -10.29
N ILE A 472 6.96 4.52 -11.17
CA ILE A 472 6.10 3.55 -11.87
C ILE A 472 6.91 2.77 -12.91
N MET A 473 7.86 3.43 -13.59
CA MET A 473 8.60 2.82 -14.70
C MET A 473 9.41 1.60 -14.24
N PRO A 474 10.22 1.66 -13.16
CA PRO A 474 10.98 0.48 -12.74
C PRO A 474 10.13 -0.60 -12.10
N ALA A 475 8.98 -0.25 -11.51
CA ALA A 475 8.00 -1.24 -11.07
C ALA A 475 7.41 -2.03 -12.26
N ILE A 476 7.10 -1.36 -13.37
CA ILE A 476 6.64 -2.01 -14.62
C ILE A 476 7.75 -2.86 -15.22
N ILE A 477 8.99 -2.36 -15.27
CA ILE A 477 10.14 -3.12 -15.77
C ILE A 477 10.36 -4.36 -14.91
N LEU A 478 10.38 -4.22 -13.58
CA LEU A 478 10.46 -5.33 -12.62
C LEU A 478 9.39 -6.38 -12.89
N LEU A 479 8.12 -5.97 -12.99
CA LEU A 479 6.99 -6.86 -13.26
C LEU A 479 7.17 -7.58 -14.60
N SER A 480 7.54 -6.85 -15.66
CA SER A 480 7.69 -7.40 -17.00
C SER A 480 8.87 -8.37 -17.12
N THR A 481 10.01 -8.04 -16.51
CA THR A 481 11.21 -8.91 -16.48
C THR A 481 10.95 -10.19 -15.70
N ILE A 482 10.29 -10.08 -14.53
CA ILE A 482 9.91 -11.26 -13.73
C ILE A 482 8.91 -12.13 -14.49
N LEU A 483 7.86 -11.53 -15.06
CA LEU A 483 6.82 -12.25 -15.78
C LEU A 483 7.39 -12.99 -17.00
N SER A 484 8.19 -12.32 -17.82
CA SER A 484 8.82 -12.92 -19.01
C SER A 484 9.77 -14.07 -18.64
N SER A 485 10.61 -13.89 -17.62
CA SER A 485 11.54 -14.92 -17.15
C SER A 485 10.81 -16.16 -16.61
N ILE A 486 9.77 -15.97 -15.79
CA ILE A 486 9.01 -17.07 -15.20
C ILE A 486 8.14 -17.79 -16.24
N LEU A 487 7.53 -17.04 -17.17
CA LEU A 487 6.72 -17.63 -18.23
C LEU A 487 7.59 -18.51 -19.15
N GLY A 488 8.79 -18.06 -19.51
CA GLY A 488 9.78 -18.86 -20.24
C GLY A 488 10.23 -20.10 -19.47
N ALA A 489 10.49 -19.96 -18.16
CA ALA A 489 10.84 -21.08 -17.27
C ALA A 489 9.80 -22.22 -17.30
N VAL A 490 8.53 -21.87 -17.43
CA VAL A 490 7.40 -22.81 -17.36
C VAL A 490 7.09 -23.43 -18.70
N HIS A 491 7.16 -22.65 -19.78
CA HIS A 491 6.85 -23.15 -21.12
C HIS A 491 7.74 -24.32 -21.52
N GLU A 492 9.03 -24.25 -21.16
CA GLU A 492 9.99 -25.32 -21.43
C GLU A 492 9.78 -26.57 -20.57
N ARG A 493 8.97 -26.50 -19.51
CA ARG A 493 8.79 -27.59 -18.51
C ARG A 493 7.46 -28.31 -18.61
N ARG A 494 6.68 -28.03 -19.65
CA ARG A 494 5.40 -28.72 -19.93
C ARG A 494 5.55 -30.23 -20.01
N ARG A 495 6.64 -30.73 -20.62
CA ARG A 495 6.90 -32.18 -20.75
C ARG A 495 7.19 -32.85 -19.40
N GLU A 496 7.87 -32.17 -18.49
CA GLU A 496 8.16 -32.69 -17.14
C GLU A 496 6.90 -32.77 -16.27
N ILE A 497 6.01 -31.77 -16.37
CA ILE A 497 4.69 -31.80 -15.73
C ILE A 497 3.92 -33.05 -16.15
N GLY A 498 3.97 -33.38 -17.45
CA GLY A 498 3.37 -34.60 -17.99
C GLY A 498 4.00 -35.88 -17.43
N ILE A 499 5.32 -35.93 -17.25
CA ILE A 499 6.02 -37.11 -16.67
C ILE A 499 5.62 -37.32 -15.20
N LEU A 500 5.60 -36.24 -14.40
CA LEU A 500 5.20 -36.31 -12.98
C LEU A 500 3.74 -36.78 -12.84
N SER A 501 2.86 -36.37 -13.76
CA SER A 501 1.49 -36.87 -13.85
C SER A 501 1.43 -38.37 -14.13
N SER A 502 2.27 -38.87 -15.06
CA SER A 502 2.28 -40.27 -15.45
C SER A 502 2.80 -41.19 -14.35
N ILE A 503 3.61 -40.67 -13.41
CA ILE A 503 4.09 -41.39 -12.22
C ILE A 503 3.02 -41.43 -11.11
N GLY A 504 1.87 -40.77 -11.30
CA GLY A 504 0.73 -40.80 -10.39
C GLY A 504 0.72 -39.70 -9.34
N LEU A 505 1.55 -38.65 -9.48
CA LEU A 505 1.47 -37.49 -8.59
C LEU A 505 0.16 -36.72 -8.81
N SER A 506 -0.49 -36.35 -7.71
CA SER A 506 -1.69 -35.51 -7.76
C SER A 506 -1.39 -34.13 -8.39
N PRO A 507 -2.34 -33.50 -9.09
CA PRO A 507 -2.18 -32.15 -9.63
C PRO A 507 -1.71 -31.12 -8.59
N LEU A 508 -2.16 -31.27 -7.35
CA LEU A 508 -1.77 -30.41 -6.23
C LEU A 508 -0.31 -30.64 -5.81
N HIS A 509 0.16 -31.89 -5.81
CA HIS A 509 1.57 -32.21 -5.55
C HIS A 509 2.48 -31.63 -6.63
N VAL A 510 2.11 -31.81 -7.90
CA VAL A 510 2.87 -31.25 -9.02
C VAL A 510 2.91 -29.73 -8.90
N ALA A 511 1.76 -29.07 -8.73
CA ALA A 511 1.68 -27.63 -8.49
C ALA A 511 2.53 -27.16 -7.30
N GLY A 512 2.50 -27.91 -6.19
CA GLY A 512 3.28 -27.62 -5.00
C GLY A 512 4.79 -27.66 -5.25
N VAL A 513 5.28 -28.60 -6.07
CA VAL A 513 6.72 -28.68 -6.43
C VAL A 513 7.14 -27.41 -7.16
N PHE A 514 6.39 -26.99 -8.18
CA PHE A 514 6.69 -25.77 -8.92
C PHE A 514 6.56 -24.52 -8.06
N LEU A 515 5.51 -24.40 -7.23
CA LEU A 515 5.34 -23.27 -6.32
C LEU A 515 6.57 -23.12 -5.40
N MET A 516 7.06 -24.22 -4.83
CA MET A 516 8.23 -24.18 -3.95
C MET A 516 9.50 -23.74 -4.67
N GLU A 517 9.72 -24.15 -5.92
CA GLU A 517 10.86 -23.68 -6.71
C GLU A 517 10.87 -22.16 -6.85
N PHE A 518 9.71 -21.56 -7.11
CA PHE A 518 9.60 -20.11 -7.25
C PHE A 518 9.63 -19.37 -5.92
N VAL A 519 9.13 -19.96 -4.83
CA VAL A 519 9.32 -19.42 -3.47
C VAL A 519 10.81 -19.32 -3.15
N ILE A 520 11.58 -20.35 -3.49
CA ILE A 520 13.04 -20.36 -3.31
C ILE A 520 13.70 -19.26 -4.12
N VAL A 521 13.36 -19.15 -5.41
CA VAL A 521 13.88 -18.08 -6.29
C VAL A 521 13.49 -16.70 -5.77
N ALA A 522 12.24 -16.49 -5.38
CA ALA A 522 11.75 -15.20 -4.88
C ALA A 522 12.53 -14.74 -3.64
N ILE A 523 12.66 -15.61 -2.63
CA ILE A 523 13.34 -15.24 -1.37
C ILE A 523 14.83 -15.00 -1.62
N ILE A 524 15.51 -15.89 -2.36
CA ILE A 524 16.95 -15.76 -2.62
C ILE A 524 17.25 -14.52 -3.46
N SER A 525 16.54 -14.33 -4.58
CA SER A 525 16.76 -13.20 -5.48
C SER A 525 16.40 -11.87 -4.84
N SER A 526 15.27 -11.78 -4.13
CA SER A 526 14.86 -10.51 -3.53
C SER A 526 15.81 -10.10 -2.40
N PHE A 527 16.35 -11.06 -1.65
CA PHE A 527 17.35 -10.79 -0.61
C PHE A 527 18.70 -10.34 -1.19
N ILE A 528 19.20 -11.05 -2.22
CA ILE A 528 20.44 -10.65 -2.92
C ILE A 528 20.25 -9.27 -3.57
N GLY A 529 19.13 -9.05 -4.25
CA GLY A 529 18.80 -7.78 -4.88
C GLY A 529 18.73 -6.64 -3.86
N TYR A 530 18.12 -6.88 -2.71
CA TYR A 530 18.13 -5.94 -1.58
C TYR A 530 19.56 -5.60 -1.12
N ALA A 531 20.39 -6.63 -0.88
CA ALA A 531 21.74 -6.43 -0.37
C ALA A 531 22.57 -5.60 -1.36
N VAL A 532 22.54 -5.97 -2.64
CA VAL A 532 23.26 -5.21 -3.67
C VAL A 532 22.65 -3.81 -3.83
N GLY A 533 21.33 -3.68 -3.80
CA GLY A 533 20.62 -2.41 -4.00
C GLY A 533 20.88 -1.36 -2.93
N ILE A 534 21.17 -1.77 -1.70
CA ILE A 534 21.61 -0.83 -0.63
C ILE A 534 23.10 -0.50 -0.75
N THR A 535 23.95 -1.47 -1.08
CA THR A 535 25.40 -1.23 -1.19
C THR A 535 25.80 -0.41 -2.40
N LEU A 536 25.09 -0.56 -3.52
CA LEU A 536 25.49 0.00 -4.80
C LEU A 536 25.50 1.54 -4.79
N PRO A 537 24.46 2.25 -4.31
CA PRO A 537 24.49 3.70 -4.19
C PRO A 537 25.64 4.19 -3.28
N ASN A 538 25.91 3.48 -2.18
CA ASN A 538 27.03 3.81 -1.28
C ASN A 538 28.40 3.65 -1.98
N ALA A 539 28.56 2.61 -2.79
CA ALA A 539 29.77 2.40 -3.58
C ALA A 539 29.96 3.51 -4.63
N ILE A 540 28.88 3.94 -5.29
CA ILE A 540 28.91 5.05 -6.25
C ILE A 540 29.33 6.37 -5.57
N ASN A 541 28.83 6.63 -4.36
CA ASN A 541 29.17 7.83 -3.58
C ASN A 541 30.66 7.98 -3.23
N VAL A 542 31.44 6.89 -3.26
CA VAL A 542 32.90 6.95 -3.04
C VAL A 542 33.59 7.68 -4.20
N PHE A 543 33.04 7.61 -5.41
CA PHE A 543 33.60 8.21 -6.61
C PHE A 543 33.03 9.60 -6.94
N LEU A 544 31.96 10.02 -6.25
CA LEU A 544 31.29 11.31 -6.47
C LEU A 544 31.87 12.43 -5.57
N PRO A 545 31.99 13.67 -6.08
CA PRO A 545 32.30 14.84 -5.25
C PRO A 545 31.28 15.00 -4.11
N PRO A 546 31.66 15.55 -2.94
CA PRO A 546 30.75 15.72 -1.80
C PRO A 546 29.44 16.45 -2.13
N ALA A 547 29.48 17.40 -3.07
CA ALA A 547 28.31 18.17 -3.52
C ALA A 547 27.32 17.37 -4.37
N GLU A 548 27.75 16.26 -4.98
CA GLU A 548 26.95 15.43 -5.89
C GLU A 548 26.63 14.06 -5.29
N ARG A 549 26.99 13.83 -4.02
CA ARG A 549 26.70 12.56 -3.36
C ARG A 549 25.20 12.30 -3.29
N LEU A 550 24.84 11.09 -3.66
CA LEU A 550 23.49 10.57 -3.58
C LEU A 550 23.08 10.41 -2.12
N SER A 551 21.93 10.97 -1.76
CA SER A 551 21.39 10.81 -0.42
C SER A 551 20.58 9.52 -0.33
N ILE A 552 21.04 8.61 0.52
CA ILE A 552 20.54 7.23 0.59
C ILE A 552 19.82 7.04 1.91
N ASN A 553 18.56 6.63 1.84
CA ASN A 553 17.79 6.22 3.00
C ASN A 553 17.56 4.70 2.97
N ALA A 554 18.61 3.96 3.35
CA ALA A 554 18.62 2.49 3.36
C ALA A 554 17.70 1.88 4.44
N GLY A 555 17.39 2.63 5.50
CA GLY A 555 16.52 2.19 6.59
C GLY A 555 15.04 2.48 6.35
N SER A 556 14.66 2.93 5.16
CA SER A 556 13.29 3.35 4.88
C SER A 556 12.32 2.17 4.84
N LEU A 557 11.11 2.32 5.42
CA LEU A 557 10.03 1.34 5.31
C LEU A 557 9.63 1.09 3.84
N TRP A 558 9.86 2.06 2.96
CA TRP A 558 9.64 1.89 1.52
C TRP A 558 10.51 0.78 0.91
N VAL A 559 11.71 0.55 1.44
CA VAL A 559 12.58 -0.55 0.99
C VAL A 559 11.96 -1.91 1.36
N VAL A 560 11.33 -2.02 2.53
CA VAL A 560 10.57 -3.21 2.93
C VAL A 560 9.42 -3.47 1.95
N LEU A 561 8.67 -2.43 1.60
CA LEU A 561 7.59 -2.55 0.60
C LEU A 561 8.12 -2.95 -0.77
N ALA A 562 9.27 -2.41 -1.18
CA ALA A 562 9.89 -2.74 -2.47
C ALA A 562 10.30 -4.22 -2.57
N VAL A 563 10.95 -4.74 -1.53
CA VAL A 563 11.35 -6.15 -1.44
C VAL A 563 10.14 -7.05 -1.33
N SER A 564 9.16 -6.69 -0.49
CA SER A 564 7.90 -7.43 -0.35
C SER A 564 7.12 -7.50 -1.66
N LEU A 565 7.06 -6.38 -2.40
CA LEU A 565 6.42 -6.32 -3.71
C LEU A 565 7.16 -7.20 -4.73
N SER A 566 8.50 -7.19 -4.73
CA SER A 566 9.29 -8.08 -5.59
C SER A 566 9.00 -9.56 -5.32
N ILE A 567 8.96 -9.96 -4.04
CA ILE A 567 8.57 -11.33 -3.64
C ILE A 567 7.14 -11.63 -4.12
N LEU A 568 6.18 -10.75 -3.83
CA LEU A 568 4.78 -10.94 -4.21
C LEU A 568 4.58 -11.03 -5.73
N VAL A 569 5.25 -10.19 -6.50
CA VAL A 569 5.19 -10.20 -7.96
C VAL A 569 5.80 -11.49 -8.52
N THR A 570 6.93 -11.92 -7.96
CA THR A 570 7.57 -13.19 -8.33
C THR A 570 6.64 -14.36 -8.06
N LEU A 571 5.98 -14.39 -6.90
CA LEU A 571 5.00 -15.42 -6.55
C LEU A 571 3.72 -15.32 -7.39
N ALA A 572 3.21 -14.13 -7.67
CA ALA A 572 2.00 -13.93 -8.48
C ALA A 572 2.21 -14.40 -9.93
N ALA A 573 3.41 -14.20 -10.49
CA ALA A 573 3.78 -14.72 -11.81
C ALA A 573 3.73 -16.27 -11.87
N THR A 574 3.80 -16.96 -10.74
CA THR A 574 3.68 -18.44 -10.65
C THR A 574 2.24 -18.95 -10.68
N ALA A 575 1.26 -18.08 -10.44
CA ALA A 575 -0.15 -18.48 -10.38
C ALA A 575 -0.63 -19.05 -11.72
N TYR A 576 -0.21 -18.48 -12.85
CA TYR A 576 -0.52 -19.00 -14.18
C TYR A 576 0.08 -20.40 -14.43
N PRO A 577 1.39 -20.62 -14.21
CA PRO A 577 2.03 -21.94 -14.26
C PRO A 577 1.35 -23.01 -13.40
N ILE A 578 1.03 -22.69 -12.15
CA ILE A 578 0.38 -23.60 -11.21
C ILE A 578 -0.99 -24.02 -11.73
N ARG A 579 -1.77 -23.05 -12.21
CA ARG A 579 -3.11 -23.30 -12.77
C ARG A 579 -3.04 -24.13 -14.04
N PHE A 580 -2.06 -23.87 -14.90
CA PHE A 580 -1.82 -24.64 -16.13
C PHE A 580 -1.37 -26.08 -15.83
N ALA A 581 -0.40 -26.27 -14.93
CA ALA A 581 0.09 -27.59 -14.51
C ALA A 581 -1.04 -28.45 -13.92
N SER A 582 -1.88 -27.85 -13.06
CA SER A 582 -3.01 -28.56 -12.44
C SER A 582 -4.01 -29.13 -13.45
N ARG A 583 -4.23 -28.44 -14.58
CA ARG A 583 -5.15 -28.86 -15.65
C ARG A 583 -4.57 -29.93 -16.56
N LEU A 584 -3.25 -29.92 -16.78
CA LEU A 584 -2.54 -30.89 -17.62
C LEU A 584 -2.35 -32.26 -16.96
N VAL A 585 -2.34 -32.31 -15.62
CA VAL A 585 -2.18 -33.53 -14.80
C VAL A 585 -3.51 -34.28 -14.61
N THR A 586 -4.62 -33.74 -15.15
CA THR A 586 -5.93 -34.40 -15.17
C THR A 586 -6.37 -34.96 -16.53
N PRO A 587 -5.53 -35.63 -17.35
CA PRO A 587 -5.99 -36.24 -18.60
C PRO A 587 -6.70 -37.59 -18.36
N SER A 588 -6.49 -38.24 -17.21
CA SER A 588 -7.08 -39.55 -16.93
C SER A 588 -8.60 -39.52 -16.69
N LEU A 589 -9.18 -38.34 -16.47
CA LEU A 589 -10.64 -38.16 -16.44
C LEU A 589 -11.24 -37.97 -17.85
N GLU A 590 -10.45 -37.71 -18.89
CA GLU A 590 -10.95 -37.58 -20.27
C GLU A 590 -11.24 -38.92 -20.93
N ARG A 591 -10.77 -40.05 -20.38
CA ARG A 591 -11.46 -41.34 -20.58
C ARG A 591 -12.71 -41.36 -19.70
N LYS A 592 -13.57 -40.34 -19.85
CA LYS A 592 -14.87 -40.23 -19.16
C LYS A 592 -15.58 -41.54 -19.39
N TRP A 593 -15.76 -42.31 -18.33
CA TRP A 593 -16.73 -43.39 -18.30
C TRP A 593 -18.08 -42.77 -18.72
N ARG A 594 -18.53 -43.08 -19.94
CA ARG A 594 -19.80 -42.60 -20.46
C ARG A 594 -20.84 -43.61 -20.02
N LEU A 595 -21.76 -43.19 -19.14
CA LEU A 595 -22.90 -44.00 -18.71
C LEU A 595 -23.58 -44.67 -19.93
N GLU A 596 -23.77 -43.89 -21.00
CA GLU A 596 -24.37 -44.30 -22.28
C GLU A 596 -23.65 -45.47 -22.98
N ALA A 597 -22.33 -45.64 -22.76
CA ALA A 597 -21.57 -46.73 -23.37
C ALA A 597 -21.62 -48.04 -22.58
N GLN A 598 -22.07 -48.02 -21.31
CA GLN A 598 -22.08 -49.18 -20.41
C GLN A 598 -23.46 -49.47 -19.79
N SER A 599 -24.50 -48.84 -20.33
CA SER A 599 -25.86 -49.00 -19.85
C SER A 599 -26.82 -49.32 -20.99
N ILE A 600 -27.75 -50.25 -20.75
CA ILE A 600 -28.87 -50.52 -21.65
C ILE A 600 -30.08 -49.79 -21.08
N ARG A 601 -30.65 -48.87 -21.88
CA ARG A 601 -31.88 -48.17 -21.52
C ARG A 601 -33.09 -48.91 -22.09
N ARG A 602 -34.07 -49.21 -21.25
CA ARG A 602 -35.38 -49.75 -21.64
C ARG A 602 -36.46 -48.84 -21.05
N GLY A 603 -36.94 -47.88 -21.85
CA GLY A 603 -37.91 -46.86 -21.40
C GLY A 603 -37.39 -46.08 -20.19
N ASP A 604 -38.09 -46.23 -19.07
CA ASP A 604 -37.81 -45.59 -17.78
C ASP A 604 -36.87 -46.41 -16.87
N THR A 605 -36.23 -47.44 -17.41
CA THR A 605 -35.24 -48.26 -16.68
C THR A 605 -33.86 -48.21 -17.34
N PHE A 606 -32.83 -47.98 -16.53
CA PHE A 606 -31.43 -48.14 -16.88
C PHE A 606 -30.87 -49.42 -16.24
N ILE A 607 -30.22 -50.26 -17.04
CA ILE A 607 -29.46 -51.41 -16.57
C ILE A 607 -27.99 -51.12 -16.84
N ILE A 608 -27.20 -50.94 -15.79
CA ILE A 608 -25.81 -50.50 -15.88
C ILE A 608 -24.90 -51.61 -15.35
N ASN A 609 -24.02 -52.12 -16.21
CA ASN A 609 -23.03 -53.12 -15.79
C ASN A 609 -21.78 -52.39 -15.29
N LEU A 610 -21.47 -52.56 -14.00
CA LEU A 610 -20.30 -51.97 -13.38
C LEU A 610 -19.08 -52.87 -13.66
N PRO A 611 -18.01 -52.36 -14.30
CA PRO A 611 -16.80 -53.14 -14.59
C PRO A 611 -15.96 -53.31 -13.32
N PHE A 612 -16.47 -54.08 -12.38
CA PHE A 612 -15.89 -54.31 -11.07
C PHE A 612 -15.88 -55.81 -10.77
N VAL A 613 -14.71 -56.35 -10.47
CA VAL A 613 -14.50 -57.78 -10.16
C VAL A 613 -13.66 -57.87 -8.90
N ILE A 614 -14.13 -58.64 -7.93
CA ILE A 614 -13.44 -58.90 -6.65
C ILE A 614 -13.51 -60.38 -6.30
N LYS A 615 -12.68 -60.81 -5.34
CA LYS A 615 -12.70 -62.19 -4.84
C LYS A 615 -14.02 -62.47 -4.13
N ARG A 616 -14.48 -63.72 -4.17
CA ARG A 616 -15.75 -64.16 -3.56
C ARG A 616 -15.85 -63.85 -2.08
N GLU A 617 -14.73 -64.01 -1.35
CA GLU A 617 -14.61 -63.74 0.09
C GLU A 617 -14.79 -62.26 0.43
N GLU A 618 -14.42 -61.35 -0.48
CA GLU A 618 -14.51 -59.90 -0.26
C GLU A 618 -15.89 -59.31 -0.60
N ILE A 619 -16.79 -60.08 -1.23
CA ILE A 619 -18.09 -59.56 -1.72
C ILE A 619 -18.94 -59.04 -0.58
N ASP A 620 -19.00 -59.78 0.52
CA ASP A 620 -19.83 -59.43 1.67
C ASP A 620 -19.29 -58.20 2.40
N GLY A 621 -17.97 -58.09 2.55
CA GLY A 621 -17.31 -56.89 3.06
C GLY A 621 -17.52 -55.66 2.15
N ALA A 622 -17.42 -55.83 0.82
CA ALA A 622 -17.62 -54.73 -0.13
C ALA A 622 -19.07 -54.22 -0.16
N LEU A 623 -20.06 -55.11 -0.04
CA LEU A 623 -21.47 -54.74 0.07
C LEU A 623 -21.77 -54.04 1.39
N GLU A 624 -21.17 -54.49 2.49
CA GLU A 624 -21.28 -53.85 3.80
C GLU A 624 -20.70 -52.44 3.80
N TYR A 625 -19.49 -52.29 3.24
CA TYR A 625 -18.81 -51.02 3.04
C TYR A 625 -19.65 -50.06 2.20
N LEU A 626 -20.21 -50.53 1.08
CA LEU A 626 -21.06 -49.69 0.24
C LEU A 626 -22.35 -49.29 0.98
N ARG A 627 -22.94 -50.20 1.76
CA ARG A 627 -24.15 -49.94 2.54
C ARG A 627 -23.91 -48.92 3.64
N GLU A 628 -22.79 -49.02 4.37
CA GLU A 628 -22.35 -48.04 5.37
C GLU A 628 -22.30 -46.65 4.73
N TYR A 629 -21.63 -46.52 3.57
CA TYR A 629 -21.56 -45.25 2.86
C TYR A 629 -22.90 -44.73 2.37
N LEU A 630 -23.73 -45.59 1.77
CA LEU A 630 -25.04 -45.21 1.24
C LEU A 630 -26.00 -44.81 2.37
N SER A 631 -25.83 -45.34 3.59
CA SER A 631 -26.65 -44.97 4.75
C SER A 631 -26.45 -43.51 5.18
N LEU A 632 -25.33 -42.88 4.81
CA LEU A 632 -25.06 -41.47 5.06
C LEU A 632 -25.96 -40.55 4.23
N TYR A 633 -26.50 -41.01 3.09
CA TYR A 633 -27.37 -40.23 2.21
C TYR A 633 -28.85 -40.24 2.65
N ARG A 634 -29.13 -40.48 3.93
CA ARG A 634 -30.50 -40.41 4.49
C ARG A 634 -30.96 -38.97 4.77
N GLY A 635 -30.02 -38.02 4.90
CA GLY A 635 -30.33 -36.60 5.12
C GLY A 635 -30.55 -35.82 3.82
N GLU A 636 -30.97 -34.55 3.95
CA GLU A 636 -31.10 -33.62 2.81
C GLU A 636 -29.75 -33.13 2.27
N GLU A 637 -28.64 -33.43 2.96
CA GLU A 637 -27.30 -33.06 2.55
C GLU A 637 -26.77 -34.03 1.48
N GLY A 638 -26.58 -33.53 0.25
CA GLY A 638 -26.09 -34.31 -0.88
C GLY A 638 -26.88 -34.08 -2.17
N PRO A 639 -26.47 -34.72 -3.28
CA PRO A 639 -27.13 -34.60 -4.58
C PRO A 639 -28.42 -35.42 -4.72
N PHE A 640 -28.65 -36.38 -3.84
CA PHE A 640 -29.83 -37.24 -3.76
C PHE A 640 -29.98 -37.71 -2.31
N MET A 641 -31.21 -38.08 -1.93
CA MET A 641 -31.55 -38.65 -0.62
C MET A 641 -32.07 -40.08 -0.80
N ILE A 642 -31.60 -41.01 0.03
CA ILE A 642 -32.06 -42.40 0.05
C ILE A 642 -33.12 -42.55 1.15
N GLU A 643 -34.39 -42.62 0.75
CA GLU A 643 -35.55 -42.73 1.65
C GLU A 643 -35.63 -44.11 2.31
N LYS A 644 -35.32 -45.16 1.53
CA LYS A 644 -35.34 -46.56 2.00
C LYS A 644 -34.12 -47.29 1.46
N LEU A 645 -33.46 -48.05 2.33
CA LEU A 645 -32.32 -48.90 2.00
C LEU A 645 -32.58 -50.30 2.53
N GLY A 646 -32.71 -51.27 1.64
CA GLY A 646 -32.96 -52.68 1.94
C GLY A 646 -31.83 -53.58 1.46
N TYR A 647 -31.67 -54.74 2.09
CA TYR A 647 -30.74 -55.78 1.66
C TYR A 647 -31.43 -57.14 1.70
N HIS A 648 -31.37 -57.87 0.60
CA HIS A 648 -31.92 -59.21 0.49
C HIS A 648 -31.02 -60.13 -0.33
N GLU A 649 -31.05 -61.42 0.01
CA GLU A 649 -30.30 -62.48 -0.66
C GLU A 649 -31.29 -63.51 -1.18
N LYS A 650 -31.16 -63.89 -2.46
CA LYS A 650 -31.97 -64.92 -3.11
C LYS A 650 -31.05 -65.98 -3.71
N THR A 651 -31.44 -67.24 -3.59
CA THR A 651 -30.76 -68.36 -4.27
C THR A 651 -31.42 -68.56 -5.63
N VAL A 652 -30.64 -68.44 -6.70
CA VAL A 652 -31.08 -68.53 -8.10
C VAL A 652 -30.46 -69.80 -8.70
N PRO A 653 -31.05 -70.47 -9.71
CA PRO A 653 -30.50 -71.73 -10.26
C PRO A 653 -29.03 -71.66 -10.69
N GLU A 654 -28.53 -70.48 -11.05
CA GLU A 654 -27.16 -70.23 -11.53
C GLU A 654 -26.18 -69.72 -10.44
N GLY A 655 -26.65 -69.53 -9.19
CA GLY A 655 -25.80 -69.05 -8.08
C GLY A 655 -26.55 -68.31 -6.97
N ARG A 656 -25.83 -67.46 -6.23
CA ARG A 656 -26.43 -66.57 -5.22
C ARG A 656 -26.56 -65.16 -5.79
N LEU A 657 -27.71 -64.54 -5.57
CA LEU A 657 -28.00 -63.16 -5.96
C LEU A 657 -28.15 -62.31 -4.69
N LYS A 658 -27.22 -61.38 -4.49
CA LYS A 658 -27.27 -60.41 -3.39
C LYS A 658 -27.71 -59.05 -3.94
N THR A 659 -28.70 -58.43 -3.32
CA THR A 659 -29.29 -57.19 -3.82
C THR A 659 -29.42 -56.14 -2.72
N ILE A 660 -28.99 -54.90 -3.03
CA ILE A 660 -29.28 -53.70 -2.24
C ILE A 660 -30.37 -52.91 -2.96
N ASP A 661 -31.53 -52.77 -2.32
CA ASP A 661 -32.62 -51.93 -2.82
C ASP A 661 -32.55 -50.54 -2.23
N MET A 662 -32.77 -49.54 -3.06
CA MET A 662 -32.77 -48.13 -2.70
C MET A 662 -33.99 -47.45 -3.29
N ARG A 663 -34.72 -46.68 -2.48
CA ARG A 663 -35.68 -45.68 -2.96
C ARG A 663 -35.03 -44.30 -2.79
N ILE A 664 -34.91 -43.55 -3.88
CA ILE A 664 -34.05 -42.37 -3.96
C ILE A 664 -34.85 -41.18 -4.48
N ARG A 665 -34.75 -40.04 -3.79
CA ARG A 665 -35.24 -38.74 -4.24
C ARG A 665 -34.08 -37.89 -4.74
N VAL A 666 -34.21 -37.29 -5.93
CA VAL A 666 -33.11 -36.57 -6.61
C VAL A 666 -33.26 -35.07 -6.44
N LYS A 667 -32.15 -34.34 -6.20
CA LYS A 667 -32.18 -32.87 -6.17
C LYS A 667 -32.27 -32.24 -7.58
N PRO A 668 -32.96 -31.10 -7.74
CA PRO A 668 -33.70 -30.35 -6.69
C PRO A 668 -35.00 -31.06 -6.29
N PHE A 669 -35.30 -31.08 -4.99
CA PHE A 669 -36.44 -31.85 -4.45
C PHE A 669 -37.81 -31.31 -4.90
N ASP A 670 -37.88 -30.04 -5.32
CA ASP A 670 -39.11 -29.40 -5.82
C ASP A 670 -39.68 -30.06 -7.08
N TRP A 671 -38.84 -30.79 -7.83
CA TRP A 671 -39.24 -31.50 -9.04
C TRP A 671 -39.79 -32.91 -8.77
N ASP A 672 -39.85 -33.31 -7.49
CA ASP A 672 -40.37 -34.59 -6.98
C ASP A 672 -39.95 -35.83 -7.79
N VAL A 673 -38.67 -35.84 -8.17
CA VAL A 673 -38.09 -36.94 -8.95
C VAL A 673 -37.72 -38.07 -7.99
N VAL A 674 -38.48 -39.16 -8.07
CA VAL A 674 -38.26 -40.37 -7.29
C VAL A 674 -37.86 -41.51 -8.23
N MET A 675 -36.83 -42.28 -7.84
CA MET A 675 -36.38 -43.46 -8.55
C MET A 675 -36.10 -44.61 -7.59
N THR A 676 -36.30 -45.83 -8.05
CA THR A 676 -35.86 -47.05 -7.37
C THR A 676 -34.59 -47.55 -8.00
N SER A 677 -33.64 -47.98 -7.19
CA SER A 677 -32.39 -48.58 -7.66
C SER A 677 -32.14 -49.91 -6.97
N GLN A 678 -31.72 -50.90 -7.74
CA GLN A 678 -31.31 -52.22 -7.26
C GLN A 678 -29.87 -52.45 -7.69
N LEU A 679 -28.96 -52.54 -6.72
CA LEU A 679 -27.60 -53.00 -6.98
C LEU A 679 -27.57 -54.51 -6.77
N GLN A 680 -27.47 -55.25 -7.86
CA GLN A 680 -27.48 -56.71 -7.90
C GLN A 680 -26.05 -57.24 -8.10
N VAL A 681 -25.66 -58.19 -7.28
CA VAL A 681 -24.39 -58.93 -7.41
C VAL A 681 -24.72 -60.38 -7.68
N HIS A 682 -24.47 -60.82 -8.91
CA HIS A 682 -24.60 -62.22 -9.31
C HIS A 682 -23.28 -62.93 -9.06
N ILE A 683 -23.33 -64.00 -8.26
CA ILE A 683 -22.16 -64.78 -7.87
C ILE A 683 -22.20 -66.12 -8.60
N THR A 684 -21.35 -66.28 -9.62
CA THR A 684 -21.17 -67.53 -10.38
C THR A 684 -19.89 -68.26 -9.91
N LYS A 685 -19.71 -69.55 -10.24
CA LYS A 685 -18.57 -70.38 -9.80
C LYS A 685 -17.17 -69.78 -10.03
N LYS A 686 -16.99 -68.85 -10.99
CA LYS A 686 -15.68 -68.24 -11.31
C LYS A 686 -15.63 -66.71 -11.25
N THR A 687 -16.76 -65.99 -11.21
CA THR A 687 -16.81 -64.52 -11.33
C THR A 687 -17.99 -63.91 -10.57
N SER A 688 -17.86 -62.62 -10.21
CA SER A 688 -18.96 -61.79 -9.70
C SER A 688 -19.29 -60.71 -10.72
N THR A 689 -20.56 -60.58 -11.11
CA THR A 689 -21.03 -59.46 -11.95
C THR A 689 -21.87 -58.50 -11.14
N TRP A 690 -21.55 -57.20 -11.24
CA TRP A 690 -22.21 -56.11 -10.52
C TRP A 690 -23.08 -55.32 -11.49
N THR A 691 -24.39 -55.34 -11.27
CA THR A 691 -25.36 -54.67 -12.14
C THR A 691 -26.21 -53.71 -11.31
N LEU A 692 -26.22 -52.44 -11.71
CA LEU A 692 -27.05 -51.40 -11.11
C LEU A 692 -28.26 -51.18 -12.01
N ILE A 693 -29.44 -51.54 -11.53
CA ILE A 693 -30.72 -51.29 -12.20
C ILE A 693 -31.33 -50.05 -11.56
N VAL A 694 -31.76 -49.08 -12.36
CA VAL A 694 -32.40 -47.85 -11.89
C VAL A 694 -33.67 -47.60 -12.69
N THR A 695 -34.80 -47.49 -12.02
CA THR A 695 -36.12 -47.27 -12.63
C THR A 695 -36.71 -45.96 -12.12
N ARG A 696 -37.18 -45.10 -13.03
CA ARG A 696 -37.90 -43.87 -12.67
C ARG A 696 -39.30 -44.22 -12.16
N LEU A 697 -39.71 -43.63 -11.03
CA LEU A 697 -41.08 -43.71 -10.53
C LEU A 697 -41.88 -42.44 -10.85
N SER A 698 -41.27 -41.27 -10.67
CA SER A 698 -41.91 -39.97 -10.87
C SER A 698 -40.92 -38.89 -11.30
N GLY A 699 -41.45 -37.79 -11.86
CA GLY A 699 -40.69 -36.57 -12.18
C GLY A 699 -40.02 -36.55 -13.56
N THR A 700 -39.31 -35.44 -13.84
CA THR A 700 -38.79 -35.14 -15.18
C THR A 700 -37.56 -35.98 -15.55
N GLU A 701 -37.47 -36.39 -16.82
CA GLU A 701 -36.43 -37.29 -17.33
C GLU A 701 -35.02 -36.71 -17.17
N HIS A 702 -34.83 -35.43 -17.49
CA HIS A 702 -33.51 -34.80 -17.44
C HIS A 702 -32.92 -34.76 -16.02
N ILE A 703 -33.75 -34.53 -15.00
CA ILE A 703 -33.31 -34.52 -13.59
C ILE A 703 -33.08 -35.96 -13.12
N TRP A 704 -33.93 -36.91 -13.52
CA TRP A 704 -33.72 -38.33 -13.27
C TRP A 704 -32.38 -38.83 -13.84
N LEU A 705 -32.07 -38.52 -15.11
CA LEU A 705 -30.79 -38.86 -15.76
C LEU A 705 -29.57 -38.31 -14.99
N ARG A 706 -29.68 -37.08 -14.46
CA ARG A 706 -28.65 -36.50 -13.60
C ARG A 706 -28.49 -37.29 -12.30
N GLY A 707 -29.60 -37.72 -11.70
CA GLY A 707 -29.65 -38.62 -10.55
C GLY A 707 -28.96 -39.96 -10.82
N VAL A 708 -29.31 -40.64 -11.92
CA VAL A 708 -28.70 -41.91 -12.34
C VAL A 708 -27.17 -41.76 -12.50
N ARG A 709 -26.71 -40.71 -13.19
CA ARG A 709 -25.27 -40.43 -13.38
C ARG A 709 -24.55 -40.24 -12.05
N LYS A 710 -25.13 -39.47 -11.13
CA LYS A 710 -24.53 -39.21 -9.81
C LYS A 710 -24.50 -40.44 -8.92
N LEU A 711 -25.60 -41.20 -8.82
CA LEU A 711 -25.66 -42.44 -8.05
C LEU A 711 -24.61 -43.44 -8.54
N THR A 712 -24.53 -43.61 -9.85
CA THR A 712 -23.59 -44.55 -10.45
C THR A 712 -22.14 -44.14 -10.21
N ASP A 713 -21.83 -42.85 -10.33
CA ASP A 713 -20.48 -42.35 -10.04
C ASP A 713 -20.12 -42.50 -8.56
N VAL A 714 -21.08 -42.29 -7.65
CA VAL A 714 -20.90 -42.52 -6.20
C VAL A 714 -20.57 -43.98 -5.91
N ILE A 715 -21.39 -44.92 -6.39
CA ILE A 715 -21.18 -46.35 -6.15
C ILE A 715 -19.84 -46.80 -6.76
N ARG A 716 -19.55 -46.40 -8.00
CA ARG A 716 -18.30 -46.73 -8.69
C ARG A 716 -17.08 -46.22 -7.94
N LYS A 717 -17.09 -44.96 -7.47
CA LYS A 717 -15.96 -44.39 -6.71
C LYS A 717 -15.72 -45.15 -5.42
N GLN A 718 -16.78 -45.53 -4.70
CA GLN A 718 -16.63 -46.31 -3.47
C GLN A 718 -16.12 -47.73 -3.74
N LEU A 719 -16.58 -48.40 -4.79
CA LEU A 719 -16.02 -49.70 -5.19
C LEU A 719 -14.54 -49.61 -5.58
N LEU A 720 -14.12 -48.52 -6.23
CA LEU A 720 -12.70 -48.28 -6.50
C LEU A 720 -11.90 -48.01 -5.21
N MET A 721 -12.49 -47.27 -4.26
CA MET A 721 -11.87 -47.01 -2.95
C MET A 721 -11.71 -48.27 -2.11
N TRP A 722 -12.67 -49.20 -2.18
CA TRP A 722 -12.55 -50.52 -1.55
C TRP A 722 -11.25 -51.24 -1.96
N ARG A 723 -10.86 -51.17 -3.24
CA ARG A 723 -9.59 -51.73 -3.74
C ARG A 723 -8.34 -51.00 -3.23
N SER A 724 -8.47 -49.77 -2.74
CA SER A 724 -7.37 -49.00 -2.16
C SER A 724 -7.22 -49.18 -0.65
N LEU A 725 -8.23 -49.73 0.03
CA LEU A 725 -8.14 -50.07 1.45
C LEU A 725 -7.05 -51.11 1.71
N LYS A 726 -6.42 -51.03 2.87
CA LYS A 726 -5.42 -52.02 3.30
C LYS A 726 -6.09 -53.38 3.54
N PRO A 727 -5.37 -54.51 3.38
CA PRO A 727 -5.95 -55.85 3.59
C PRO A 727 -6.64 -56.02 4.95
N SER A 728 -6.01 -55.54 6.04
CA SER A 728 -6.58 -55.58 7.39
C SER A 728 -7.88 -54.79 7.54
N GLU A 729 -8.06 -53.73 6.77
CA GLU A 729 -9.29 -52.92 6.81
C GLU A 729 -10.42 -53.62 6.06
N ARG A 730 -10.13 -54.35 4.97
CA ARG A 730 -11.14 -55.14 4.26
C ARG A 730 -11.62 -56.30 5.10
N GLU A 731 -10.70 -56.94 5.83
CA GLU A 731 -10.98 -58.06 6.73
C GLU A 731 -11.95 -57.65 7.84
N GLU A 732 -11.80 -56.45 8.42
CA GLU A 732 -12.74 -55.87 9.40
C GLU A 732 -14.19 -55.79 8.86
N TYR A 733 -14.36 -55.34 7.62
CA TYR A 733 -15.69 -55.28 6.97
C TYR A 733 -16.23 -56.67 6.62
N ILE A 734 -15.37 -57.62 6.24
CA ILE A 734 -15.76 -59.01 5.96
C ILE A 734 -16.26 -59.70 7.24
N GLU A 735 -15.57 -59.52 8.37
CA GLU A 735 -16.01 -60.04 9.68
C GLU A 735 -17.32 -59.40 10.14
N ARG A 736 -17.46 -58.08 9.97
CA ARG A 736 -18.68 -57.34 10.32
C ARG A 736 -19.89 -57.82 9.51
N ALA A 737 -19.68 -58.12 8.22
CA ALA A 737 -20.70 -58.72 7.37
C ALA A 737 -21.04 -60.15 7.85
N GLY A 738 -20.03 -60.96 8.19
CA GLY A 738 -20.19 -62.31 8.73
C GLY A 738 -21.08 -62.36 9.97
N LYS A 739 -20.81 -61.51 10.98
CA LYS A 739 -21.59 -61.42 12.23
C LYS A 739 -23.07 -61.04 12.04
N ARG A 740 -23.38 -60.23 11.04
CA ARG A 740 -24.78 -59.85 10.73
C ARG A 740 -25.57 -60.96 10.05
N THR A 741 -24.89 -61.83 9.31
CA THR A 741 -25.53 -62.97 8.65
C THR A 741 -25.92 -64.03 9.67
N SER A 742 -25.14 -64.21 10.74
CA SER A 742 -25.46 -65.11 11.85
C SER A 742 -26.63 -64.64 12.72
N GLU A 743 -26.81 -63.34 12.93
CA GLU A 743 -27.94 -62.77 13.70
C GLU A 743 -29.30 -62.87 12.99
N LYS A 744 -29.32 -63.04 11.67
CA LYS A 744 -30.56 -63.25 10.89
C LYS A 744 -30.96 -64.72 10.74
N SER A 745 -30.07 -65.65 11.11
CA SER A 745 -30.29 -67.10 11.04
C SER A 745 -30.69 -67.71 12.39
N SER A 746 -30.74 -66.89 13.45
CA SER A 746 -31.34 -67.15 14.76
C SER A 746 -32.63 -66.36 14.92
#